data_AF-A0A927UUD8-F1
#
_entry.id   AF-A0A927UUD8-F1
#
_cell.length_a   1.000
_cell.length_b   1.000
_cell.length_c   1.000
_cell.angle_alpha   90.00
_cell.angle_beta   90.00
_cell.angle_gamma   90.00
#
_symmetry.space_group_name_H-M   'P 1'
#
loop_
_entity.id
_entity.type
_entity.pdbx_description
1 polymer ?
#
loop_
_entity_poly.entity_id
_entity_poly.type
_entity_poly.pdbx_seq_one_letter_code
_entity_poly.pdbx_strand_id
1 'polypeptide(L)'
;MKLNGGERVFTVVIAEKQLLKDISDNDKLLGYMYDKTQVAFCEWHAEKNNFNSAVPQLQNLVYKKEQWRAVVICDESLLTRDNPFDYVDYYPVIKGVTDDAERHKQTLMLYEKAMDNPLVKLTARLCPKPVVTAEYDEEAPVQLQRYQTEINKKLELWNGLISEDDLTFVYPSELLCIARRTCDNEKRKVDDVWGEHHELSYSRFYEYNMYFDNMRYLVFDMLDKKNVEYKWDYFRFLMTILTVANNTTPRGCLSPNRIYKLSSEFSRHNVQYIISGYDKKLDNTEQFILNEIKQLELIPPQYMTEDETDRLFDERIDVLKDRAYSISESDCYVDDKVPGITTDKPRSESGYWTEAFEKSYDAVQRILKASRRMLKRATGTVSEKCVADSKCEKLLEEFQQEDIIEYAQRNEIMLMENQPESIYDVDEQFELMEKHNEVVRDNISKRMTSLNTLLLSVVILFIVALGGLPYIISCLKTDEIMKPMTLAIYAGLLGSVFIAVIIILLIFRHRLVVKFREYNSIMKSFVERVDNTNVDYSVYLSRICNLMRAYSIIDRDKYNLALSFNKIQMMKKHIADIRGEREVIRDIMGQFIVPYGTSMDEYTDYFEYDFVTLRRYSYPMVNSALTSKKIVYMQNGNYAVVSGGLLDKVTVEREELYD
;
A
#
# COMPACT_ATOMS: atom_id res chain seq x y z
N MET A 1 -22.19 6.01 31.27
CA MET A 1 -22.45 6.42 32.67
C MET A 1 -21.56 7.63 32.95
N LYS A 2 -22.09 8.86 32.86
CA LYS A 2 -21.34 10.10 33.09
C LYS A 2 -21.16 10.28 34.61
N LEU A 3 -20.02 9.87 35.15
CA LEU A 3 -19.68 10.09 36.55
C LEU A 3 -19.11 11.51 36.70
N ASN A 4 -19.85 12.36 37.42
CA ASN A 4 -19.54 13.69 37.95
C ASN A 4 -18.23 14.34 37.45
N GLY A 5 -18.36 15.20 36.42
CA GLY A 5 -17.33 16.14 36.04
C GLY A 5 -17.22 17.25 37.08
N GLY A 6 -16.26 17.14 37.99
CA GLY A 6 -15.63 18.36 38.53
C GLY A 6 -14.98 19.08 37.35
N GLU A 7 -15.19 20.40 37.24
CA GLU A 7 -14.53 21.23 36.23
C GLU A 7 -13.02 20.96 36.28
N ARG A 8 -12.48 20.34 35.23
CA ARG A 8 -11.05 20.13 35.11
C ARG A 8 -10.43 21.46 34.71
N VAL A 9 -9.69 22.07 35.63
CA VAL A 9 -8.92 23.29 35.38
C VAL A 9 -7.69 22.94 34.55
N PHE A 10 -7.38 23.75 33.54
CA PHE A 10 -6.17 23.59 32.73
C PHE A 10 -4.91 23.77 33.60
N THR A 11 -4.02 22.78 33.59
CA THR A 11 -2.80 22.78 34.41
C THR A 11 -1.56 22.95 33.55
N VAL A 12 -0.66 23.86 33.95
CA VAL A 12 0.68 23.94 33.39
C VAL A 12 1.69 23.42 34.41
N VAL A 13 2.44 22.38 34.03
CA VAL A 13 3.57 21.85 34.81
C VAL A 13 4.82 22.60 34.37
N ILE A 14 5.42 23.33 35.30
CA ILE A 14 6.64 24.13 35.09
C ILE A 14 7.80 23.38 35.75
N ALA A 15 8.76 22.90 34.98
CA ALA A 15 9.86 22.08 35.49
C ALA A 15 11.12 22.19 34.61
N GLU A 16 12.23 21.70 35.14
CA GLU A 16 13.50 21.61 34.40
C GLU A 16 13.39 20.71 33.16
N LYS A 17 14.21 21.01 32.15
CA LYS A 17 14.27 20.28 30.88
C LYS A 17 14.40 18.76 31.04
N GLN A 18 15.27 18.32 31.94
CA GLN A 18 15.56 16.90 32.12
C GLN A 18 14.32 16.14 32.58
N LEU A 19 13.57 16.69 33.55
CA LEU A 19 12.34 16.07 34.05
C LEU A 19 11.27 15.98 32.96
N LEU A 20 11.10 17.04 32.15
CA LEU A 20 10.15 17.02 31.04
C LEU A 20 10.55 16.01 29.95
N LYS A 21 11.85 15.90 29.67
CA LYS A 21 12.38 14.87 28.78
C LYS A 21 12.09 13.48 29.33
N ASP A 22 12.31 13.24 30.62
CA ASP A 22 12.02 11.95 31.24
C ASP A 22 10.53 11.61 31.16
N ILE A 23 9.62 12.57 31.35
CA ILE A 23 8.17 12.35 31.13
C ILE A 23 7.89 11.95 29.68
N SER A 24 8.52 12.62 28.71
CA SER A 24 8.36 12.34 27.27
C SER A 24 8.92 10.97 26.89
N ASP A 25 10.11 10.60 27.39
CA ASP A 25 10.77 9.32 27.11
C ASP A 25 9.92 8.16 27.67
N ASN A 26 9.20 8.41 28.77
CA ASN A 26 8.28 7.45 29.41
C ASN A 26 6.81 7.61 28.94
N ASP A 27 6.50 8.43 27.91
CA ASP A 27 5.12 8.75 27.49
C ASP A 27 4.32 7.53 27.03
N LYS A 28 4.99 6.46 26.57
CA LYS A 28 4.33 5.19 26.25
C LYS A 28 3.55 4.59 27.42
N LEU A 29 3.99 4.84 28.66
CA LEU A 29 3.33 4.37 29.88
C LEU A 29 2.64 5.53 30.61
N LEU A 30 3.35 6.66 30.76
CA LEU A 30 2.87 7.83 31.50
C LEU A 30 1.82 8.64 30.74
N GLY A 31 1.79 8.57 29.41
CA GLY A 31 0.87 9.31 28.54
C GLY A 31 -0.60 8.97 28.76
N TYR A 32 -0.90 7.83 29.40
CA TYR A 32 -2.26 7.48 29.79
C TYR A 32 -2.71 8.16 31.09
N MET A 33 -1.78 8.58 31.96
CA MET A 33 -2.09 9.09 33.30
C MET A 33 -2.63 10.53 33.32
N TYR A 34 -2.42 11.29 32.24
CA TYR A 34 -2.84 12.68 32.12
C TYR A 34 -3.56 12.94 30.79
N ASP A 35 -4.48 13.90 30.81
CA ASP A 35 -5.17 14.34 29.60
C ASP A 35 -4.32 15.39 28.87
N LYS A 36 -3.81 15.04 27.68
CA LYS A 36 -2.98 15.94 26.84
C LYS A 36 -3.69 17.23 26.43
N THR A 37 -5.02 17.30 26.57
CA THR A 37 -5.79 18.54 26.30
C THR A 37 -5.88 19.46 27.51
N GLN A 38 -5.69 18.93 28.72
CA GLN A 38 -5.86 19.65 29.99
C GLN A 38 -4.54 19.93 30.71
N VAL A 39 -3.49 19.18 30.42
CA VAL A 39 -2.16 19.36 31.00
C VAL A 39 -1.17 19.77 29.93
N ALA A 40 -0.45 20.86 30.16
CA ALA A 40 0.66 21.31 29.34
C ALA A 40 1.95 21.35 30.16
N PHE A 41 3.09 21.23 29.48
CA PHE A 41 4.41 21.29 30.09
C PHE A 41 5.14 22.54 29.62
N CYS A 42 5.81 23.23 30.55
CA CYS A 42 6.63 24.41 30.26
C CYS A 42 8.02 24.21 30.87
N GLU A 43 9.05 24.35 30.03
CA GLU A 43 10.44 24.31 30.46
C GLU A 43 10.77 25.52 31.34
N TRP A 44 11.46 25.28 32.45
CA TRP A 44 11.93 26.29 33.37
C TRP A 44 13.46 26.38 33.38
N HIS A 45 13.97 27.58 33.11
CA HIS A 45 15.38 27.92 33.19
C HIS A 45 15.65 28.78 34.42
N ALA A 46 15.88 28.13 35.57
CA ALA A 46 16.08 28.78 36.87
C ALA A 46 17.22 29.83 36.89
N GLU A 47 18.23 29.69 36.03
CA GLU A 47 19.38 30.60 35.91
C GLU A 47 19.04 31.94 35.24
N LYS A 48 17.90 32.03 34.56
CA LYS A 48 17.53 33.21 33.76
C LYS A 48 16.69 34.19 34.57
N ASN A 49 16.98 35.48 34.42
CA ASN A 49 16.32 36.53 35.21
C ASN A 49 15.09 37.16 34.55
N ASN A 50 14.94 37.09 33.22
CA ASN A 50 13.80 37.65 32.49
C ASN A 50 12.72 36.59 32.26
N PHE A 51 11.43 36.93 32.38
CA PHE A 51 10.30 35.99 32.28
C PHE A 51 10.31 35.17 30.99
N ASN A 52 10.46 35.82 29.83
CA ASN A 52 10.43 35.15 28.52
C ASN A 52 11.64 34.24 28.30
N SER A 53 12.73 34.47 29.03
CA SER A 53 13.90 33.59 29.00
C SER A 53 13.83 32.46 30.04
N ALA A 54 13.14 32.69 31.16
CA ALA A 54 12.98 31.72 32.24
C ALA A 54 11.89 30.67 31.92
N VAL A 55 10.79 31.09 31.29
CA VAL A 55 9.64 30.24 30.94
C VAL A 55 9.08 30.61 29.56
N PRO A 56 9.85 30.38 28.47
CA PRO A 56 9.59 30.94 27.14
C PRO A 56 8.23 30.58 26.52
N GLN A 57 7.65 29.44 26.93
CA GLN A 57 6.42 28.92 26.34
C GLN A 57 5.17 29.31 27.13
N LEU A 58 5.33 29.79 28.38
CA LEU A 58 4.23 29.89 29.33
C LEU A 58 3.13 30.84 28.85
N GLN A 59 3.48 32.04 28.42
CA GLN A 59 2.52 33.05 27.96
C GLN A 59 1.67 32.54 26.79
N ASN A 60 2.27 31.84 25.84
CA ASN A 60 1.56 31.24 24.70
C ASN A 60 0.62 30.09 25.12
N LEU A 61 1.01 29.28 26.10
CA LEU A 61 0.20 28.17 26.60
C LEU A 61 -1.08 28.64 27.30
N VAL A 62 -1.03 29.80 27.98
CA VAL A 62 -2.14 30.30 28.81
C VAL A 62 -2.89 31.49 28.21
N TYR A 63 -2.43 32.08 27.10
CA TYR A 63 -2.96 33.32 26.50
C TYR A 63 -4.49 33.35 26.29
N LYS A 64 -5.13 32.20 26.05
CA LYS A 64 -6.59 32.08 25.83
C LYS A 64 -7.33 31.36 26.96
N LYS A 65 -6.70 31.14 28.10
CA LYS A 65 -7.27 30.41 29.22
C LYS A 65 -7.82 31.40 30.25
N GLU A 66 -9.13 31.37 30.45
CA GLU A 66 -9.80 32.22 31.46
C GLU A 66 -9.42 31.81 32.88
N GLN A 67 -9.19 30.51 33.10
CA GLN A 67 -8.72 29.95 34.36
C GLN A 67 -7.71 28.84 34.11
N TRP A 68 -6.61 28.86 34.85
CA TRP A 68 -5.58 27.82 34.82
C TRP A 68 -4.86 27.74 36.17
N ARG A 69 -4.11 26.65 36.38
CA ARG A 69 -3.29 26.43 37.58
C ARG A 69 -1.85 26.07 37.22
N ALA A 70 -0.92 26.42 38.10
CA ALA A 70 0.50 26.12 37.93
C ALA A 70 0.93 25.02 38.91
N VAL A 71 1.67 24.02 38.41
CA VAL A 71 2.40 23.06 39.23
C VAL A 71 3.89 23.28 38.95
N VAL A 72 4.59 23.89 39.89
CA VAL A 72 6.02 24.21 39.79
C VAL A 72 6.83 23.12 40.47
N ILE A 73 7.68 22.44 39.72
CA ILE A 73 8.64 21.48 40.28
C ILE A 73 9.94 22.21 40.54
N CYS A 74 10.36 22.26 41.81
CA CYS A 74 11.56 22.98 42.22
C CYS A 74 12.83 22.27 41.72
N ASP A 75 13.88 23.07 41.57
CA ASP A 75 15.20 22.57 41.18
C ASP A 75 15.81 21.66 42.26
N GLU A 76 16.95 21.07 41.93
CA GLU A 76 17.66 20.16 42.84
C GLU A 76 18.58 20.88 43.85
N SER A 77 18.55 22.22 43.92
CA SER A 77 19.54 22.99 44.67
C SER A 77 19.49 22.77 46.19
N LEU A 78 18.30 22.48 46.73
CA LEU A 78 18.05 22.32 48.17
C LEU A 78 17.62 20.89 48.55
N LEU A 79 18.01 19.88 47.77
CA LEU A 79 17.62 18.47 47.99
C LEU A 79 17.94 17.94 49.40
N THR A 80 19.09 18.33 49.96
CA THR A 80 19.55 17.86 51.26
C THR A 80 18.99 18.65 52.43
N ARG A 81 18.26 19.75 52.15
CA ARG A 81 17.64 20.54 53.20
C ARG A 81 16.39 19.86 53.71
N ASP A 82 16.24 20.03 55.01
CA ASP A 82 15.08 19.61 55.77
C ASP A 82 13.78 20.28 55.30
N ASN A 83 13.83 21.59 55.09
CA ASN A 83 12.80 22.36 54.41
C ASN A 83 13.39 22.91 53.10
N PRO A 84 13.11 22.27 51.95
CA PRO A 84 13.58 22.74 50.65
C PRO A 84 13.01 24.09 50.21
N PHE A 85 11.98 24.61 50.90
CA PHE A 85 11.43 25.93 50.63
C PHE A 85 12.08 27.02 51.48
N ASP A 86 12.85 26.68 52.51
CA ASP A 86 13.65 27.66 53.24
C ASP A 86 15.00 27.84 52.56
N TYR A 87 15.06 28.79 51.62
CA TYR A 87 16.28 29.14 50.88
C TYR A 87 17.23 29.98 51.73
N VAL A 88 16.68 30.91 52.51
CA VAL A 88 17.47 31.82 53.33
C VAL A 88 18.09 31.11 54.55
N ASP A 89 17.42 30.06 55.06
CA ASP A 89 17.87 29.19 56.17
C ASP A 89 18.02 29.97 57.47
N TYR A 90 16.91 30.55 57.93
CA TYR A 90 16.89 31.49 59.06
C TYR A 90 15.94 31.02 60.16
N TYR A 91 16.51 30.78 61.34
CA TYR A 91 15.78 30.43 62.56
C TYR A 91 15.81 31.60 63.54
N PRO A 92 14.66 32.21 63.86
CA PRO A 92 14.62 33.30 64.82
C PRO A 92 14.87 32.80 66.25
N VAL A 93 16.11 32.88 66.74
CA VAL A 93 16.43 32.50 68.14
C VAL A 93 15.65 33.38 69.13
N ILE A 94 14.63 32.82 69.79
CA ILE A 94 13.85 33.48 70.85
C ILE A 94 14.59 33.36 72.21
N LYS A 95 15.84 33.80 72.29
CA LYS A 95 16.54 33.92 73.58
C LYS A 95 17.13 35.31 73.74
N GLY A 96 16.57 36.04 74.71
CA GLY A 96 17.18 37.21 75.38
C GLY A 96 17.62 38.35 74.47
N VAL A 97 16.69 39.26 74.18
CA VAL A 97 16.90 40.66 73.72
C VAL A 97 18.14 40.87 72.85
N THR A 98 18.03 40.49 71.58
CA THR A 98 18.73 41.22 70.52
C THR A 98 17.92 42.49 70.23
N ASP A 99 18.60 43.60 69.92
CA ASP A 99 17.94 44.86 69.57
C ASP A 99 16.93 44.63 68.44
N ASP A 100 15.65 44.92 68.70
CA ASP A 100 14.58 44.74 67.74
C ASP A 100 14.84 45.52 66.43
N ALA A 101 15.58 46.62 66.49
CA ALA A 101 15.99 47.37 65.30
C ALA A 101 17.03 46.60 64.46
N GLU A 102 17.96 45.89 65.10
CA GLU A 102 18.93 45.04 64.44
C GLU A 102 18.27 43.81 63.79
N ARG A 103 17.28 43.22 64.47
CA ARG A 103 16.46 42.13 63.92
C ARG A 103 15.68 42.57 62.69
N HIS A 104 15.09 43.76 62.72
CA HIS A 104 14.39 44.32 61.58
C HIS A 104 15.36 44.60 60.41
N LYS A 105 16.54 45.16 60.68
CA LYS A 105 17.59 45.35 59.66
C LYS A 105 18.05 44.02 59.04
N GLN A 106 18.25 42.99 59.86
CA GLN A 106 18.56 41.65 59.37
C GLN A 106 17.43 41.11 58.49
N THR A 107 16.17 41.25 58.91
CA THR A 107 14.99 40.84 58.14
C THR A 107 14.96 41.49 56.75
N LEU A 108 15.26 42.79 56.64
CA LEU A 108 15.35 43.47 55.34
C LEU A 108 16.50 42.91 54.46
N MET A 109 17.64 42.54 55.05
CA MET A 109 18.73 41.88 54.33
C MET A 109 18.36 40.46 53.87
N LEU A 110 17.56 39.73 54.65
CA LEU A 110 17.06 38.40 54.27
C LEU A 110 16.16 38.49 53.04
N TYR A 111 15.35 39.55 52.90
CA TYR A 111 14.54 39.79 51.71
C TYR A 111 15.39 40.01 50.46
N GLU A 112 16.48 40.76 50.55
CA GLU A 112 17.41 40.92 49.44
C GLU A 112 18.05 39.58 49.04
N LYS A 113 18.45 38.75 50.01
CA LYS A 113 18.97 37.39 49.76
C LYS A 113 17.90 36.46 49.18
N ALA A 114 16.64 36.57 49.62
CA ALA A 114 15.55 35.76 49.11
C ALA A 114 15.24 36.04 47.62
N MET A 115 15.58 37.23 47.10
CA MET A 115 15.46 37.53 45.66
C MET A 115 16.38 36.67 44.80
N ASP A 116 17.46 36.10 45.33
CA ASP A 116 18.34 35.21 44.57
C ASP A 116 17.70 33.85 44.29
N ASN A 117 16.68 33.47 45.06
CA ASN A 117 15.95 32.22 44.90
C ASN A 117 15.16 32.21 43.56
N PRO A 118 15.46 31.28 42.63
CA PRO A 118 14.73 31.16 41.37
C PRO A 118 13.22 31.00 41.54
N LEU A 119 12.77 30.31 42.59
CA LEU A 119 11.34 30.12 42.87
C LEU A 119 10.64 31.45 43.19
N VAL A 120 11.30 32.34 43.95
CA VAL A 120 10.78 33.68 44.28
C VAL A 120 10.69 34.53 43.01
N LYS A 121 11.74 34.49 42.17
CA LYS A 121 11.76 35.20 40.88
C LYS A 121 10.63 34.75 39.94
N LEU A 122 10.30 33.45 39.92
CA LEU A 122 9.20 32.92 39.12
C LEU A 122 7.84 33.30 39.71
N THR A 123 7.66 33.08 41.01
CA THR A 123 6.36 33.27 41.69
C THR A 123 5.96 34.73 41.79
N ALA A 124 6.92 35.66 41.91
CA ALA A 124 6.66 37.11 41.83
C ALA A 124 5.98 37.53 40.52
N ARG A 125 6.17 36.77 39.43
CA ARG A 125 5.55 37.01 38.12
C ARG A 125 4.23 36.27 37.91
N LEU A 126 3.99 35.24 38.70
CA LEU A 126 2.80 34.39 38.62
C LEU A 126 1.77 34.71 39.70
N CYS A 127 2.10 35.51 40.70
CA CYS A 127 1.16 35.88 41.76
C CYS A 127 0.75 37.36 41.65
N PRO A 128 -0.51 37.69 41.97
CA PRO A 128 -0.91 39.08 42.12
C PRO A 128 -0.16 39.70 43.31
N LYS A 129 0.21 40.97 43.18
CA LYS A 129 0.85 41.72 44.28
C LYS A 129 -0.14 41.92 45.43
N PRO A 130 0.33 41.90 46.69
CA PRO A 130 -0.51 42.26 47.81
C PRO A 130 -0.96 43.71 47.69
N VAL A 131 -2.25 43.96 47.87
CA VAL A 131 -2.82 45.31 47.84
C VAL A 131 -2.60 45.96 49.21
N VAL A 132 -1.78 47.00 49.25
CA VAL A 132 -1.63 47.84 50.46
C VAL A 132 -2.89 48.68 50.58
N THR A 133 -3.70 48.39 51.60
CA THR A 133 -5.03 49.00 51.79
C THR A 133 -5.00 50.20 52.74
N ALA A 134 -3.92 50.37 53.51
CA ALA A 134 -3.72 51.49 54.42
C ALA A 134 -2.25 51.90 54.44
N GLU A 135 -1.97 53.19 54.26
CA GLU A 135 -0.68 53.79 54.58
C GLU A 135 -0.78 54.32 56.02
N TYR A 136 0.18 53.96 56.86
CA TYR A 136 0.23 54.41 58.25
C TYR A 136 1.03 55.71 58.36
N ASP A 137 0.46 56.72 59.03
CA ASP A 137 1.13 57.99 59.31
C ASP A 137 2.35 57.83 60.23
N GLU A 138 3.24 58.83 60.24
CA GLU A 138 4.43 58.89 61.11
C GLU A 138 4.11 58.84 62.62
N GLU A 139 2.85 59.01 63.01
CA GLU A 139 2.37 58.90 64.39
C GLU A 139 1.93 57.48 64.78
N ALA A 140 1.93 56.53 63.84
CA ALA A 140 1.54 55.15 64.10
C ALA A 140 2.52 54.42 65.05
N PRO A 141 2.05 53.41 65.81
CA PRO A 141 2.93 52.52 66.59
C PRO A 141 4.11 52.00 65.77
N VAL A 142 5.31 51.96 66.38
CA VAL A 142 6.58 51.50 65.75
C VAL A 142 6.44 50.15 65.04
N GLN A 143 5.60 49.25 65.56
CA GLN A 143 5.32 47.94 64.95
C GLN A 143 4.62 48.06 63.59
N LEU A 144 3.66 48.99 63.45
CA LEU A 144 2.95 49.24 62.19
C LEU A 144 3.85 49.95 61.18
N GLN A 145 4.71 50.86 61.63
CA GLN A 145 5.72 51.50 60.78
C GLN A 145 6.74 50.49 60.22
N ARG A 146 7.16 49.52 61.05
CA ARG A 146 8.05 48.42 60.61
C ARG A 146 7.37 47.55 59.57
N TYR A 147 6.12 47.16 59.82
CA TYR A 147 5.31 46.39 58.87
C TYR A 147 5.18 47.13 57.53
N GLN A 148 4.92 48.44 57.56
CA GLN A 148 4.88 49.27 56.35
C GLN A 148 6.23 49.29 55.62
N THR A 149 7.33 49.41 56.37
CA THR A 149 8.70 49.42 55.83
C THR A 149 9.05 48.09 55.15
N GLU A 150 8.70 46.96 55.78
CA GLU A 150 8.89 45.61 55.24
C GLU A 150 8.08 45.40 53.96
N ILE A 151 6.81 45.83 53.94
CA ILE A 151 5.97 45.74 52.74
C ILE A 151 6.52 46.62 51.62
N ASN A 152 6.87 47.87 51.91
CA ASN A 152 7.42 48.79 50.92
C ASN A 152 8.70 48.22 50.31
N LYS A 153 9.58 47.63 51.13
CA LYS A 153 10.80 46.97 50.65
C LYS A 153 10.48 45.75 49.78
N LYS A 154 9.53 44.89 50.17
CA LYS A 154 9.09 43.74 49.34
C LYS A 154 8.54 44.20 48.00
N LEU A 155 7.70 45.24 47.99
CA LEU A 155 7.15 45.83 46.76
C LEU A 155 8.23 46.44 45.87
N GLU A 156 9.21 47.14 46.45
CA GLU A 156 10.37 47.68 45.72
C GLU A 156 11.13 46.55 45.00
N LEU A 157 11.47 45.48 45.72
CA LEU A 157 12.20 44.34 45.17
C LEU A 157 11.40 43.60 44.08
N TRP A 158 10.11 43.35 44.29
CA TRP A 158 9.25 42.72 43.28
C TRP A 158 9.04 43.62 42.06
N ASN A 159 8.91 44.94 42.23
CA ASN A 159 8.76 45.89 41.13
C ASN A 159 10.03 45.93 40.28
N GLY A 160 11.22 45.94 40.90
CA GLY A 160 12.49 45.89 40.18
C GLY A 160 12.57 44.67 39.25
N LEU A 161 12.11 43.51 39.73
CA LEU A 161 12.15 42.25 38.97
C LEU A 161 11.15 42.20 37.79
N ILE A 162 9.97 42.79 37.94
CA ILE A 162 8.89 42.71 36.93
C ILE A 162 8.97 43.85 35.91
N SER A 163 9.66 44.95 36.22
CA SER A 163 9.67 46.17 35.39
C SER A 163 10.09 45.97 33.92
N GLU A 164 10.83 44.91 33.63
CA GLU A 164 11.31 44.56 32.28
C GLU A 164 10.42 43.56 31.52
N ASP A 165 9.36 43.02 32.16
CA ASP A 165 8.54 41.93 31.61
C ASP A 165 7.16 42.42 31.12
N ASP A 166 6.77 42.02 29.90
CA ASP A 166 5.45 42.30 29.32
C ASP A 166 4.49 41.10 29.51
N LEU A 167 3.81 41.07 30.65
CA LEU A 167 2.94 39.95 31.07
C LEU A 167 1.48 40.19 30.62
N THR A 168 0.99 39.42 29.64
CA THR A 168 -0.37 39.61 29.06
C THR A 168 -1.34 38.45 29.36
N PHE A 169 -1.22 37.78 30.50
CA PHE A 169 -2.06 36.63 30.86
C PHE A 169 -2.73 36.78 32.23
N VAL A 170 -3.82 36.05 32.46
CA VAL A 170 -4.52 35.97 33.75
C VAL A 170 -3.68 35.17 34.73
N TYR A 171 -3.53 35.62 35.99
CA TYR A 171 -2.78 34.86 37.00
C TYR A 171 -3.40 33.47 37.27
N PRO A 172 -2.57 32.44 37.55
CA PRO A 172 -3.06 31.12 37.92
C PRO A 172 -3.94 31.17 39.17
N SER A 173 -5.03 30.42 39.17
CA SER A 173 -5.96 30.34 40.32
C SER A 173 -5.38 29.57 41.50
N GLU A 174 -4.40 28.72 41.25
CA GLU A 174 -3.70 27.91 42.25
C GLU A 174 -2.25 27.71 41.81
N LEU A 175 -1.31 27.86 42.75
CA LEU A 175 0.12 27.63 42.52
C LEU A 175 0.65 26.59 43.50
N LEU A 176 0.85 25.36 43.00
CA LEU A 176 1.42 24.27 43.77
C LEU A 176 2.92 24.18 43.50
N CYS A 177 3.72 24.28 44.56
CA CYS A 177 5.16 24.08 44.48
C CYS A 177 5.51 22.71 45.06
N ILE A 178 6.16 21.87 44.27
CA ILE A 178 6.63 20.55 44.68
C ILE A 178 8.15 20.56 44.69
N ALA A 179 8.75 20.34 45.86
CA ALA A 179 10.19 20.19 46.01
C ALA A 179 10.56 18.74 46.31
N ARG A 180 11.72 18.32 45.83
CA ARG A 180 12.29 17.01 46.11
C ARG A 180 13.18 17.12 47.35
N ARG A 181 13.20 16.08 48.19
CA ARG A 181 14.06 16.00 49.38
C ARG A 181 14.69 14.63 49.51
N THR A 182 15.98 14.58 49.83
CA THR A 182 16.70 13.35 50.20
C THR A 182 16.87 13.31 51.72
N CYS A 183 15.92 12.74 52.45
CA CYS A 183 15.95 12.72 53.92
C CYS A 183 16.33 11.35 54.52
N ASP A 184 17.17 11.38 55.57
CA ASP A 184 17.42 10.26 56.48
C ASP A 184 16.53 10.47 57.73
N ASN A 185 15.30 9.96 57.68
CA ASN A 185 14.17 10.39 58.54
C ASN A 185 14.21 9.88 60.00
N GLU A 186 15.21 9.10 60.41
CA GLU A 186 15.18 8.42 61.72
C GLU A 186 15.51 9.33 62.91
N LYS A 187 16.30 10.40 62.72
CA LYS A 187 16.72 11.26 63.84
C LYS A 187 15.68 12.30 64.29
N ARG A 188 14.80 12.74 63.39
CA ARG A 188 13.84 13.85 63.65
C ARG A 188 12.57 13.47 64.38
N LYS A 189 12.03 12.27 64.12
CA LYS A 189 10.77 11.83 64.74
C LYS A 189 10.85 11.67 66.26
N VAL A 190 12.05 11.67 66.85
CA VAL A 190 12.25 11.41 68.28
C VAL A 190 12.32 12.71 69.08
N ASP A 191 12.70 13.85 68.50
CA ASP A 191 12.82 15.10 69.25
C ASP A 191 11.56 15.98 69.15
N ASP A 192 10.90 16.03 67.98
CA ASP A 192 9.71 16.90 67.78
C ASP A 192 8.42 16.34 68.38
N VAL A 193 8.30 15.01 68.53
CA VAL A 193 7.06 14.32 68.98
C VAL A 193 6.78 14.51 70.48
N TRP A 194 7.78 14.90 71.28
CA TRP A 194 7.64 14.95 72.74
C TRP A 194 7.44 16.37 73.31
N GLY A 195 7.30 17.40 72.46
CA GLY A 195 7.02 18.78 72.87
C GLY A 195 5.54 19.16 72.75
N GLU A 196 5.02 19.97 73.70
CA GLU A 196 3.75 20.69 73.50
C GLU A 196 4.01 21.90 72.58
N HIS A 197 3.49 21.85 71.36
CA HIS A 197 3.71 22.90 70.37
C HIS A 197 2.45 23.74 70.13
N HIS A 198 2.61 25.07 70.12
CA HIS A 198 1.54 26.01 69.80
C HIS A 198 1.61 26.45 68.32
N GLU A 199 0.49 26.89 67.73
CA GLU A 199 0.47 27.40 66.33
C GLU A 199 1.45 28.56 66.09
N LEU A 200 1.79 29.32 67.15
CA LEU A 200 2.78 30.41 67.12
C LEU A 200 4.25 29.92 67.03
N SER A 201 4.51 28.66 67.36
CA SER A 201 5.84 28.05 67.32
C SER A 201 6.18 27.49 65.93
N TYR A 202 5.24 27.50 64.99
CA TYR A 202 5.47 26.99 63.64
C TYR A 202 6.41 27.88 62.85
N SER A 203 7.20 27.24 61.98
CA SER A 203 8.17 27.93 61.18
C SER A 203 7.57 29.00 60.26
N ARG A 204 8.18 30.19 60.29
CA ARG A 204 7.82 31.33 59.45
C ARG A 204 8.68 31.47 58.19
N PHE A 205 9.19 30.36 57.67
CA PHE A 205 10.01 30.32 56.46
C PHE A 205 9.40 31.13 55.29
N TYR A 206 8.07 31.09 55.12
CA TYR A 206 7.37 31.79 54.03
C TYR A 206 7.53 33.32 54.09
N GLU A 207 7.65 33.87 55.30
CA GLU A 207 7.78 35.30 55.54
C GLU A 207 9.17 35.79 55.11
N TYR A 208 10.22 35.08 55.53
CA TYR A 208 11.63 35.42 55.26
C TYR A 208 12.04 35.13 53.81
N ASN A 209 11.42 34.12 53.19
CA ASN A 209 11.67 33.76 51.79
C ASN A 209 10.78 34.54 50.80
N MET A 210 9.98 35.51 51.28
CA MET A 210 9.12 36.37 50.45
C MET A 210 8.14 35.62 49.54
N TYR A 211 7.58 34.53 50.03
CA TYR A 211 6.57 33.80 49.26
C TYR A 211 5.18 34.44 49.39
N PHE A 212 4.29 34.10 48.45
CA PHE A 212 2.93 34.64 48.36
C PHE A 212 1.91 33.68 48.99
N ASP A 213 0.83 34.23 49.54
CA ASP A 213 -0.26 33.45 50.18
C ASP A 213 -0.99 32.49 49.22
N ASN A 214 -0.90 32.73 47.90
CA ASN A 214 -1.50 31.87 46.88
C ASN A 214 -0.70 30.57 46.63
N MET A 215 0.47 30.43 47.25
CA MET A 215 1.36 29.28 47.10
C MET A 215 0.98 28.14 48.05
N ARG A 216 1.20 26.89 47.61
CA ARG A 216 1.12 25.69 48.47
C ARG A 216 2.41 24.89 48.34
N TYR A 217 2.91 24.39 49.46
CA TYR A 217 4.25 23.79 49.54
C TYR A 217 4.14 22.29 49.78
N LEU A 218 4.61 21.51 48.81
CA LEU A 218 4.63 20.05 48.85
C LEU A 218 6.07 19.56 48.79
N VAL A 219 6.44 18.64 49.67
CA VAL A 219 7.76 17.98 49.67
C VAL A 219 7.58 16.52 49.32
N PHE A 220 8.38 16.01 48.40
CA PHE A 220 8.41 14.60 48.03
C PHE A 220 9.76 13.98 48.41
N ASP A 221 9.72 13.01 49.31
CA ASP A 221 10.91 12.31 49.77
C ASP A 221 11.37 11.28 48.73
N MET A 222 12.63 11.36 48.33
CA MET A 222 13.29 10.44 47.41
C MET A 222 14.61 9.94 47.99
N LEU A 223 15.01 8.74 47.58
CA LEU A 223 16.34 8.22 47.85
C LEU A 223 17.42 9.03 47.10
N ASP A 224 18.68 8.91 47.53
CA ASP A 224 19.82 9.48 46.80
C ASP A 224 20.01 8.75 45.44
N LYS A 225 20.50 9.46 44.42
CA LYS A 225 20.79 8.96 43.07
C LYS A 225 21.73 7.75 43.06
N LYS A 226 22.55 7.60 44.10
CA LYS A 226 23.46 6.45 44.29
C LYS A 226 22.74 5.16 44.69
N ASN A 227 21.51 5.26 45.20
CA ASN A 227 20.75 4.10 45.64
C ASN A 227 20.20 3.33 44.43
N VAL A 228 20.26 2.00 44.48
CA VAL A 228 19.72 1.09 43.44
C VAL A 228 18.22 1.32 43.25
N GLU A 229 17.49 1.64 44.32
CA GLU A 229 16.05 1.88 44.27
C GLU A 229 15.66 3.30 43.84
N TYR A 230 16.62 4.21 43.63
CA TYR A 230 16.36 5.60 43.24
C TYR A 230 15.42 5.69 42.04
N LYS A 231 15.64 4.86 41.02
CA LYS A 231 14.87 4.93 39.78
C LYS A 231 13.41 4.50 39.96
N TRP A 232 13.13 3.60 40.91
CA TRP A 232 11.75 3.27 41.28
C TRP A 232 11.06 4.44 41.97
N ASP A 233 11.75 5.11 42.88
CA ASP A 233 11.25 6.29 43.58
C ASP A 233 11.08 7.48 42.64
N TYR A 234 12.00 7.66 41.69
CA TYR A 234 11.90 8.68 40.66
C TYR A 234 10.72 8.42 39.72
N PHE A 235 10.52 7.17 39.30
CA PHE A 235 9.36 6.80 38.50
C PHE A 235 8.04 7.04 39.27
N ARG A 236 8.02 6.70 40.58
CA ARG A 236 6.92 7.03 41.48
C ARG A 236 6.65 8.53 41.56
N PHE A 237 7.71 9.34 41.65
CA PHE A 237 7.62 10.79 41.65
C PHE A 237 6.97 11.32 40.35
N LEU A 238 7.41 10.86 39.18
CA LEU A 238 6.83 11.24 37.89
C LEU A 238 5.33 10.91 37.81
N MET A 239 4.94 9.69 38.20
CA MET A 239 3.53 9.27 38.25
C MET A 239 2.71 10.16 39.19
N THR A 240 3.29 10.56 40.32
CA THR A 240 2.64 11.41 41.31
C THR A 240 2.43 12.83 40.77
N ILE A 241 3.44 13.43 40.12
CA ILE A 241 3.32 14.75 39.49
C ILE A 241 2.20 14.75 38.44
N LEU A 242 2.18 13.76 37.55
CA LEU A 242 1.17 13.67 36.50
C LEU A 242 -0.24 13.50 37.07
N THR A 243 -0.37 12.71 38.15
CA THR A 243 -1.63 12.55 38.87
C THR A 243 -2.09 13.86 39.51
N VAL A 244 -1.17 14.60 40.14
CA VAL A 244 -1.46 15.91 40.75
C VAL A 244 -1.79 16.96 39.68
N ALA A 245 -1.13 16.91 38.52
CA ALA A 245 -1.39 17.83 37.42
C ALA A 245 -2.76 17.59 36.76
N ASN A 246 -3.16 16.32 36.63
CA ASN A 246 -4.40 15.92 35.97
C ASN A 246 -5.66 16.08 36.85
N ASN A 247 -5.50 16.11 38.19
CA ASN A 247 -6.62 16.18 39.13
C ASN A 247 -6.59 17.49 39.94
N THR A 248 -7.76 18.10 40.18
CA THR A 248 -7.89 19.33 40.97
C THR A 248 -7.66 19.07 42.47
N THR A 249 -6.94 19.96 43.14
CA THR A 249 -6.74 19.90 44.60
C THR A 249 -8.09 20.02 45.33
N PRO A 250 -8.41 19.14 46.29
CA PRO A 250 -9.62 19.28 47.09
C PRO A 250 -9.58 20.55 47.96
N ARG A 251 -10.71 21.22 48.09
CA ARG A 251 -10.82 22.45 48.90
C ARG A 251 -10.49 22.16 50.37
N GLY A 252 -9.71 23.05 50.99
CA GLY A 252 -9.34 22.95 52.41
C GLY A 252 -8.26 21.89 52.72
N CYS A 253 -7.75 21.18 51.72
CA CYS A 253 -6.73 20.17 51.93
C CYS A 253 -5.35 20.76 52.24
N LEU A 254 -5.00 21.88 51.59
CA LEU A 254 -3.70 22.53 51.70
C LEU A 254 -3.91 23.97 52.18
N SER A 255 -3.35 24.31 53.33
CA SER A 255 -3.30 25.69 53.83
C SER A 255 -2.09 26.43 53.24
N PRO A 256 -2.18 27.76 53.07
CA PRO A 256 -1.01 28.58 52.81
C PRO A 256 -0.02 28.48 53.99
N ASN A 257 1.25 28.78 53.71
CA ASN A 257 2.29 28.98 54.74
C ASN A 257 2.63 27.73 55.58
N ARG A 258 2.19 26.54 55.13
CA ARG A 258 2.49 25.25 55.74
C ARG A 258 3.05 24.28 54.71
N ILE A 259 3.91 23.38 55.20
CA ILE A 259 4.56 22.37 54.38
C ILE A 259 3.86 21.04 54.55
N TYR A 260 3.78 20.33 53.44
CA TYR A 260 3.03 19.11 53.31
C TYR A 260 3.88 18.05 52.64
N LYS A 261 4.02 16.90 53.29
CA LYS A 261 4.68 15.73 52.73
C LYS A 261 3.75 15.00 51.77
N LEU A 262 4.12 15.00 50.49
CA LEU A 262 3.44 14.27 49.43
C LEU A 262 3.98 12.85 49.39
N SER A 263 3.11 11.89 49.69
CA SER A 263 3.42 10.46 49.66
C SER A 263 2.52 9.75 48.66
N SER A 264 3.07 8.75 47.98
CA SER A 264 2.30 7.90 47.09
C SER A 264 2.65 6.43 47.27
N GLU A 265 1.60 5.61 47.17
CA GLU A 265 1.68 4.15 47.16
C GLU A 265 1.48 3.70 45.71
N PHE A 266 2.41 2.89 45.21
CA PHE A 266 2.37 2.32 43.87
C PHE A 266 2.74 0.85 43.93
N SER A 267 2.09 0.05 43.08
CA SER A 267 2.39 -1.37 42.98
C SER A 267 3.55 -1.61 42.02
N ARG A 268 4.74 -1.93 42.56
CA ARG A 268 5.89 -2.37 41.75
C ARG A 268 5.50 -3.55 40.86
N HIS A 269 4.75 -4.51 41.40
CA HIS A 269 4.29 -5.68 40.65
C HIS A 269 3.47 -5.28 39.42
N ASN A 270 2.54 -4.32 39.54
CA ASN A 270 1.71 -3.90 38.40
C ASN A 270 2.54 -3.23 37.30
N VAL A 271 3.49 -2.37 37.67
CA VAL A 271 4.40 -1.73 36.70
C VAL A 271 5.23 -2.78 35.98
N GLN A 272 5.85 -3.70 36.71
CA GLN A 272 6.61 -4.81 36.13
C GLN A 272 5.74 -5.70 35.25
N TYR A 273 4.51 -5.97 35.67
CA TYR A 273 3.53 -6.79 34.95
C TYR A 273 3.16 -6.19 33.61
N ILE A 274 2.85 -4.88 33.56
CA ILE A 274 2.47 -4.18 32.33
C ILE A 274 3.64 -4.08 31.35
N ILE A 275 4.83 -3.69 31.84
CA ILE A 275 6.02 -3.52 31.00
C ILE A 275 6.50 -4.87 30.46
N SER A 276 6.58 -5.89 31.33
CA SER A 276 7.02 -7.23 30.92
C SER A 276 5.99 -7.92 30.03
N GLY A 277 4.69 -7.70 30.28
CA GLY A 277 3.61 -8.18 29.41
C GLY A 277 3.68 -7.59 28.01
N TYR A 278 4.03 -6.31 27.90
CA TYR A 278 4.23 -5.65 26.62
C TYR A 278 5.48 -6.15 25.87
N ASP A 279 6.65 -6.27 26.53
CA ASP A 279 7.84 -6.87 25.91
C ASP A 279 7.58 -8.32 25.46
N LYS A 280 6.87 -9.10 26.28
CA LYS A 280 6.47 -10.48 25.94
C LYS A 280 5.52 -10.52 24.74
N LYS A 281 4.56 -9.60 24.63
CA LYS A 281 3.66 -9.53 23.47
C LYS A 281 4.42 -9.20 22.18
N LEU A 282 5.41 -8.30 22.25
CA LEU A 282 6.30 -8.01 21.12
C LEU A 282 7.15 -9.23 20.76
N ASP A 283 7.68 -9.94 21.75
CA ASP A 283 8.43 -11.20 21.56
C ASP A 283 7.56 -12.28 20.89
N ASN A 284 6.33 -12.49 21.36
CA ASN A 284 5.40 -13.45 20.76
C ASN A 284 5.06 -13.08 19.32
N THR A 285 4.92 -11.79 19.01
CA THR A 285 4.66 -11.31 17.65
C THR A 285 5.87 -11.56 16.74
N GLU A 286 7.08 -11.32 17.23
CA GLU A 286 8.32 -11.68 16.53
C GLU A 286 8.38 -13.19 16.25
N GLN A 287 8.10 -14.02 17.26
CA GLN A 287 8.09 -15.49 17.11
C GLN A 287 7.00 -15.97 16.15
N PHE A 288 5.83 -15.34 16.16
CA PHE A 288 4.75 -15.61 15.20
C PHE A 288 5.22 -15.36 13.77
N ILE A 289 5.77 -14.18 13.48
CA ILE A 289 6.27 -13.84 12.14
C ILE A 289 7.41 -14.77 11.73
N LEU A 290 8.33 -15.11 12.65
CA LEU A 290 9.41 -16.07 12.38
C LEU A 290 8.86 -17.47 12.06
N ASN A 291 7.81 -17.91 12.75
CA ASN A 291 7.16 -19.18 12.47
C ASN A 291 6.44 -19.15 11.13
N GLU A 292 5.74 -18.07 10.78
CA GLU A 292 5.14 -17.94 9.44
C GLU A 292 6.21 -17.92 8.34
N ILE A 293 7.32 -17.19 8.51
CA ILE A 293 8.44 -17.24 7.56
C ILE A 293 8.96 -18.66 7.41
N LYS A 294 9.16 -19.38 8.52
CA LYS A 294 9.58 -20.80 8.48
C LYS A 294 8.55 -21.67 7.76
N GLN A 295 7.26 -21.47 7.97
CA GLN A 295 6.22 -22.21 7.25
C GLN A 295 6.27 -21.90 5.75
N LEU A 296 6.45 -20.64 5.37
CA LEU A 296 6.60 -20.23 3.97
C LEU A 296 7.89 -20.79 3.33
N GLU A 297 8.98 -20.90 4.09
CA GLU A 297 10.24 -21.53 3.66
C GLU A 297 10.15 -23.06 3.61
N LEU A 298 9.31 -23.68 4.45
CA LEU A 298 9.11 -25.13 4.52
C LEU A 298 8.11 -25.64 3.48
N ILE A 299 7.16 -24.81 3.03
CA ILE A 299 6.26 -25.16 1.93
C ILE A 299 7.13 -25.21 0.66
N PRO A 300 7.41 -26.41 0.10
CA PRO A 300 8.15 -26.47 -1.15
C PRO A 300 7.32 -25.72 -2.20
N PRO A 301 7.97 -24.92 -3.07
CA PRO A 301 7.29 -24.34 -4.22
C PRO A 301 6.58 -25.48 -4.97
N GLN A 302 5.26 -25.32 -5.20
CA GLN A 302 4.53 -26.29 -6.00
C GLN A 302 4.95 -26.09 -7.45
N TYR A 303 5.81 -26.99 -7.92
CA TYR A 303 6.19 -27.06 -9.31
C TYR A 303 5.07 -27.64 -10.15
N MET A 304 4.99 -27.17 -11.38
CA MET A 304 4.13 -27.76 -12.39
C MET A 304 4.63 -29.17 -12.75
N THR A 305 3.72 -30.14 -12.86
CA THR A 305 4.10 -31.47 -13.38
C THR A 305 4.42 -31.37 -14.88
N GLU A 306 5.34 -32.20 -15.41
CA GLU A 306 5.63 -32.25 -16.86
C GLU A 306 4.35 -32.29 -17.72
N ASP A 307 3.37 -33.10 -17.30
CA ASP A 307 2.08 -33.27 -17.99
C ASP A 307 1.21 -31.99 -18.01
N GLU A 308 1.39 -31.08 -17.04
CA GLU A 308 0.71 -29.78 -16.98
C GLU A 308 1.48 -28.73 -17.80
N THR A 309 2.80 -28.82 -17.80
CA THR A 309 3.70 -27.98 -18.62
C THR A 309 3.49 -28.28 -20.10
N ASP A 310 3.38 -29.54 -20.48
CA ASP A 310 3.13 -29.99 -21.85
C ASP A 310 1.81 -29.47 -22.41
N ARG A 311 0.77 -29.42 -21.57
CA ARG A 311 -0.55 -28.88 -21.95
C ARG A 311 -0.56 -27.36 -22.12
N LEU A 312 0.44 -26.65 -21.61
CA LEU A 312 0.59 -25.22 -21.90
C LEU A 312 1.09 -24.98 -23.33
N PHE A 313 1.74 -25.99 -23.94
CA PHE A 313 2.26 -25.93 -25.30
C PHE A 313 1.27 -26.44 -26.34
N ASP A 314 1.57 -26.13 -27.60
CA ASP A 314 0.89 -26.64 -28.79
C ASP A 314 -0.60 -26.30 -28.90
N GLU A 315 -0.93 -25.01 -28.80
CA GLU A 315 -2.19 -24.52 -29.32
C GLU A 315 -2.16 -24.44 -30.85
N ARG A 316 -3.06 -25.21 -31.48
CA ARG A 316 -3.25 -25.19 -32.93
C ARG A 316 -4.31 -24.18 -33.31
N ILE A 317 -3.95 -23.27 -34.20
CA ILE A 317 -4.85 -22.31 -34.83
C ILE A 317 -5.17 -22.81 -36.23
N ASP A 318 -6.34 -23.43 -36.35
CA ASP A 318 -6.81 -23.92 -37.64
C ASP A 318 -7.53 -22.81 -38.42
N VAL A 319 -7.07 -22.57 -39.64
CA VAL A 319 -7.82 -21.82 -40.66
C VAL A 319 -8.81 -22.79 -41.29
N LEU A 320 -9.79 -23.27 -40.50
CA LEU A 320 -10.76 -24.28 -40.95
C LEU A 320 -11.62 -23.75 -42.11
N LYS A 321 -11.87 -24.62 -43.10
CA LYS A 321 -12.98 -24.47 -44.06
C LYS A 321 -14.31 -24.54 -43.29
N ASP A 322 -14.80 -23.39 -42.83
CA ASP A 322 -16.08 -23.30 -42.14
C ASP A 322 -17.20 -23.77 -43.10
N ARG A 323 -18.18 -24.55 -42.61
CA ARG A 323 -19.31 -25.01 -43.44
C ARG A 323 -20.11 -23.83 -44.00
N ALA A 324 -20.05 -22.67 -43.33
CA ALA A 324 -20.65 -21.42 -43.80
C ALA A 324 -20.05 -20.90 -45.12
N TYR A 325 -18.85 -21.35 -45.50
CA TYR A 325 -18.13 -20.94 -46.71
C TYR A 325 -17.82 -22.11 -47.66
N SER A 326 -18.50 -23.26 -47.52
CA SER A 326 -18.30 -24.41 -48.42
C SER A 326 -18.81 -24.07 -49.83
N ILE A 327 -17.92 -23.55 -50.66
CA ILE A 327 -18.15 -23.40 -52.09
C ILE A 327 -17.95 -24.77 -52.70
N SER A 328 -18.89 -25.23 -53.53
CA SER A 328 -18.72 -26.49 -54.24
C SER A 328 -17.54 -26.32 -55.20
N GLU A 329 -16.46 -27.06 -54.98
CA GLU A 329 -15.27 -27.03 -55.84
C GLU A 329 -15.65 -27.36 -57.30
N SER A 330 -16.76 -28.08 -57.51
CA SER A 330 -17.36 -28.33 -58.83
C SER A 330 -17.66 -27.07 -59.63
N ASP A 331 -18.00 -25.96 -58.96
CA ASP A 331 -18.44 -24.72 -59.61
C ASP A 331 -17.28 -23.94 -60.24
N CYS A 332 -16.05 -24.28 -59.87
CA CYS A 332 -14.84 -23.72 -60.49
C CYS A 332 -14.56 -24.37 -61.85
N TYR A 333 -15.06 -25.59 -62.08
CA TYR A 333 -14.76 -26.35 -63.29
C TYR A 333 -15.85 -26.23 -64.35
N VAL A 334 -15.45 -26.25 -65.62
CA VAL A 334 -16.35 -26.28 -66.77
C VAL A 334 -16.61 -27.73 -67.17
N ASP A 335 -17.86 -28.12 -67.41
CA ASP A 335 -18.18 -29.47 -67.89
C ASP A 335 -17.61 -29.70 -69.31
N ASP A 336 -16.74 -30.71 -69.42
CA ASP A 336 -16.00 -31.06 -70.64
C ASP A 336 -16.82 -31.96 -71.60
N LYS A 337 -18.03 -32.39 -71.20
CA LYS A 337 -18.90 -33.26 -72.02
C LYS A 337 -19.86 -32.51 -72.92
N VAL A 338 -20.07 -31.21 -72.66
CA VAL A 338 -21.02 -30.33 -73.37
C VAL A 338 -20.67 -30.04 -74.84
N PRO A 339 -19.38 -29.93 -75.27
CA PRO A 339 -19.03 -29.65 -76.66
C PRO A 339 -19.68 -30.61 -77.67
N GLY A 340 -20.39 -30.02 -78.64
CA GLY A 340 -21.12 -30.73 -79.68
C GLY A 340 -20.24 -31.05 -80.89
N ILE A 341 -20.84 -31.63 -81.93
CA ILE A 341 -20.15 -31.86 -83.22
C ILE A 341 -20.03 -30.54 -84.00
N THR A 342 -20.97 -29.62 -83.81
CA THR A 342 -21.07 -28.31 -84.47
C THR A 342 -21.31 -27.20 -83.45
N THR A 343 -20.96 -25.96 -83.77
CA THR A 343 -21.00 -24.81 -82.84
C THR A 343 -22.38 -24.53 -82.22
N ASP A 344 -23.49 -24.88 -82.90
CA ASP A 344 -24.86 -24.49 -82.48
C ASP A 344 -25.69 -25.62 -81.87
N LYS A 345 -25.30 -26.88 -82.05
CA LYS A 345 -26.08 -28.06 -81.61
C LYS A 345 -25.21 -28.97 -80.74
N PRO A 346 -25.67 -29.41 -79.55
CA PRO A 346 -27.04 -29.28 -79.03
C PRO A 346 -27.38 -27.90 -78.41
N ARG A 347 -26.38 -27.11 -78.00
CA ARG A 347 -26.49 -25.73 -77.51
C ARG A 347 -25.37 -24.90 -78.13
N SER A 348 -25.55 -23.57 -78.22
CA SER A 348 -24.49 -22.65 -78.64
C SER A 348 -23.26 -22.78 -77.73
N GLU A 349 -22.13 -23.18 -78.31
CA GLU A 349 -20.87 -23.37 -77.59
C GLU A 349 -20.31 -22.04 -77.05
N SER A 350 -20.48 -20.93 -77.79
CA SER A 350 -20.04 -19.60 -77.35
C SER A 350 -20.87 -19.06 -76.19
N GLY A 351 -22.19 -19.25 -76.24
CA GLY A 351 -23.09 -18.89 -75.15
C GLY A 351 -22.83 -19.72 -73.89
N TYR A 352 -22.65 -21.04 -74.05
CA TYR A 352 -22.28 -21.93 -72.95
C TYR A 352 -20.93 -21.56 -72.32
N TRP A 353 -19.89 -21.35 -73.14
CA TRP A 353 -18.56 -21.01 -72.63
C TRP A 353 -18.55 -19.69 -71.86
N THR A 354 -19.26 -18.66 -72.35
CA THR A 354 -19.32 -17.36 -71.65
C THR A 354 -20.00 -17.50 -70.29
N GLU A 355 -21.13 -18.21 -70.22
CA GLU A 355 -21.84 -18.47 -68.96
C GLU A 355 -21.00 -19.33 -67.99
N ALA A 356 -20.31 -20.34 -68.52
CA ALA A 356 -19.48 -21.24 -67.72
C ALA A 356 -18.21 -20.55 -67.20
N PHE A 357 -17.58 -19.70 -68.02
CA PHE A 357 -16.42 -18.91 -67.63
C PHE A 357 -16.78 -17.87 -66.56
N GLU A 358 -17.88 -17.12 -66.71
CA GLU A 358 -18.35 -16.18 -65.68
C GLU A 358 -18.63 -16.90 -64.36
N LYS A 359 -19.32 -18.04 -64.40
CA LYS A 359 -19.58 -18.87 -63.20
C LYS A 359 -18.29 -19.34 -62.52
N SER A 360 -17.33 -19.81 -63.31
CA SER A 360 -16.02 -20.26 -62.81
C SER A 360 -15.22 -19.11 -62.20
N TYR A 361 -15.16 -17.96 -62.88
CA TYR A 361 -14.50 -16.74 -62.42
C TYR A 361 -15.08 -16.24 -61.09
N ASP A 362 -16.41 -16.16 -60.99
CA ASP A 362 -17.12 -15.79 -59.75
C ASP A 362 -16.91 -16.81 -58.63
N ALA A 363 -16.80 -18.10 -58.95
CA ALA A 363 -16.49 -19.14 -57.97
C ALA A 363 -15.08 -18.95 -57.37
N VAL A 364 -14.09 -18.67 -58.22
CA VAL A 364 -12.70 -18.36 -57.80
C VAL A 364 -12.64 -17.14 -56.88
N GLN A 365 -13.29 -16.03 -57.28
CA GLN A 365 -13.32 -14.83 -56.44
C GLN A 365 -13.97 -15.09 -55.07
N ARG A 366 -15.03 -15.94 -55.04
CA ARG A 366 -15.66 -16.35 -53.79
C ARG A 366 -14.72 -17.18 -52.91
N ILE A 367 -13.93 -18.09 -53.48
CA ILE A 367 -12.94 -18.89 -52.75
C ILE A 367 -11.86 -17.99 -52.12
N LEU A 368 -11.31 -17.04 -52.89
CA LEU A 368 -10.33 -16.08 -52.37
C LEU A 368 -10.91 -15.21 -51.25
N LYS A 369 -12.15 -14.72 -51.43
CA LYS A 369 -12.84 -13.92 -50.42
C LYS A 369 -13.10 -14.73 -49.14
N ALA A 370 -13.44 -16.02 -49.27
CA ALA A 370 -13.60 -16.92 -48.14
C ALA A 370 -12.27 -17.12 -47.41
N SER A 371 -11.19 -17.45 -48.11
CA SER A 371 -9.83 -17.60 -47.55
C SER A 371 -9.40 -16.37 -46.74
N ARG A 372 -9.55 -15.16 -47.30
CA ARG A 372 -9.23 -13.89 -46.60
C ARG A 372 -10.03 -13.72 -45.30
N ARG A 373 -11.32 -14.07 -45.31
CA ARG A 373 -12.18 -13.98 -44.11
C ARG A 373 -11.78 -15.00 -43.05
N MET A 374 -11.43 -16.22 -43.47
CA MET A 374 -10.96 -17.29 -42.58
C MET A 374 -9.64 -16.89 -41.92
N LEU A 375 -8.68 -16.36 -42.68
CA LEU A 375 -7.43 -15.84 -42.15
C LEU A 375 -7.67 -14.73 -41.12
N LYS A 376 -8.52 -13.74 -41.43
CA LYS A 376 -8.86 -12.66 -40.49
C LYS A 376 -9.47 -13.19 -39.19
N ARG A 377 -10.32 -14.21 -39.26
CA ARG A 377 -10.91 -14.83 -38.07
C ARG A 377 -9.84 -15.56 -37.25
N ALA A 378 -8.98 -16.33 -37.91
CA ALA A 378 -7.87 -17.03 -37.27
C ALA A 378 -6.91 -16.06 -36.55
N THR A 379 -6.61 -14.90 -37.14
CA THR A 379 -5.80 -13.87 -36.46
C THR A 379 -6.47 -13.31 -35.20
N GLY A 380 -7.81 -13.23 -35.16
CA GLY A 380 -8.54 -12.87 -33.94
C GLY A 380 -8.36 -13.94 -32.85
N THR A 381 -8.46 -15.21 -33.23
CA THR A 381 -8.24 -16.36 -32.34
C THR A 381 -6.83 -16.38 -31.73
N VAL A 382 -5.79 -15.94 -32.47
CA VAL A 382 -4.42 -15.76 -31.93
C VAL A 382 -4.45 -14.85 -30.71
N SER A 383 -5.11 -13.69 -30.80
CA SER A 383 -5.12 -12.70 -29.72
C SER A 383 -5.82 -13.18 -28.45
N GLU A 384 -6.77 -14.11 -28.57
CA GLU A 384 -7.48 -14.70 -27.42
C GLU A 384 -6.67 -15.79 -26.73
N LYS A 385 -5.86 -16.54 -27.49
CA LYS A 385 -5.15 -17.75 -27.02
C LYS A 385 -3.65 -17.56 -26.76
N CYS A 386 -3.09 -16.42 -27.16
CA CYS A 386 -1.67 -16.11 -26.97
C CYS A 386 -1.30 -15.80 -25.52
N VAL A 387 -2.27 -15.56 -24.64
CA VAL A 387 -2.04 -15.35 -23.20
C VAL A 387 -2.44 -16.61 -22.45
N ALA A 388 -1.52 -17.14 -21.64
CA ALA A 388 -1.78 -18.33 -20.83
C ALA A 388 -2.81 -18.03 -19.72
N ASP A 389 -3.64 -19.04 -19.40
CA ASP A 389 -4.77 -18.87 -18.47
C ASP A 389 -4.31 -18.44 -17.05
N SER A 390 -5.00 -17.44 -16.51
CA SER A 390 -4.58 -16.59 -15.38
C SER A 390 -4.58 -17.26 -14.00
N LYS A 391 -5.03 -18.52 -13.89
CA LYS A 391 -5.39 -19.14 -12.61
C LYS A 391 -4.34 -20.07 -11.99
N CYS A 392 -3.21 -20.32 -12.65
CA CYS A 392 -2.21 -21.24 -12.13
C CYS A 392 -1.14 -20.50 -11.32
N GLU A 393 -1.12 -20.71 -9.99
CA GLU A 393 -0.13 -20.15 -9.05
C GLU A 393 1.17 -20.97 -8.95
N LYS A 394 1.26 -22.11 -9.64
CA LYS A 394 2.42 -23.00 -9.63
C LYS A 394 3.62 -22.38 -10.35
N LEU A 395 4.82 -22.69 -9.86
CA LEU A 395 6.09 -22.23 -10.43
C LEU A 395 6.64 -23.26 -11.43
N LEU A 396 7.50 -22.81 -12.33
CA LEU A 396 8.25 -23.66 -13.25
C LEU A 396 9.59 -24.08 -12.62
N GLU A 397 10.01 -25.30 -12.90
CA GLU A 397 11.36 -25.76 -12.60
C GLU A 397 12.37 -25.17 -13.60
N GLU A 398 13.66 -25.11 -13.23
CA GLU A 398 14.73 -24.55 -14.06
C GLU A 398 14.82 -25.23 -15.44
N PHE A 399 14.75 -26.56 -15.49
CA PHE A 399 14.74 -27.32 -16.75
C PHE A 399 13.49 -27.03 -17.59
N GLN A 400 12.33 -26.88 -16.95
CA GLN A 400 11.10 -26.53 -17.65
C GLN A 400 11.17 -25.12 -18.25
N GLN A 401 11.79 -24.16 -17.56
CA GLN A 401 12.04 -22.83 -18.11
C GLN A 401 12.98 -22.89 -19.32
N GLU A 402 14.05 -23.68 -19.24
CA GLU A 402 14.98 -23.89 -20.35
C GLU A 402 14.27 -24.50 -21.56
N ASP A 403 13.44 -25.53 -21.36
CA ASP A 403 12.64 -26.17 -22.42
C ASP A 403 11.67 -25.18 -23.09
N ILE A 404 10.99 -24.31 -22.32
CA ILE A 404 10.11 -23.26 -22.87
C ILE A 404 10.91 -22.28 -23.73
N ILE A 405 12.10 -21.89 -23.27
CA ILE A 405 12.98 -20.95 -23.99
C ILE A 405 13.49 -21.58 -25.28
N GLU A 406 13.94 -22.84 -25.24
CA GLU A 406 14.38 -23.56 -26.44
C GLU A 406 13.23 -23.70 -27.44
N TYR A 407 12.03 -24.06 -26.97
CA TYR A 407 10.83 -24.14 -27.80
C TYR A 407 10.47 -22.77 -28.42
N ALA A 408 10.56 -21.68 -27.66
CA ALA A 408 10.34 -20.32 -28.17
C ALA A 408 11.34 -19.96 -29.26
N GLN A 409 12.64 -20.18 -29.01
CA GLN A 409 13.71 -19.92 -29.99
C GLN A 409 13.54 -20.75 -31.27
N ARG A 410 13.18 -22.02 -31.13
CA ARG A 410 12.92 -22.90 -32.28
C ARG A 410 11.75 -22.39 -33.12
N ASN A 411 10.67 -21.93 -32.49
CA ASN A 411 9.55 -21.32 -33.18
C ASN A 411 9.93 -19.99 -33.84
N GLU A 412 10.77 -19.18 -33.20
CA GLU A 412 11.28 -17.92 -33.76
C GLU A 412 12.08 -18.16 -35.05
N ILE A 413 13.04 -19.09 -35.04
CA ILE A 413 13.82 -19.49 -36.23
C ILE A 413 12.88 -19.96 -37.34
N MET A 414 11.93 -20.84 -37.00
CA MET A 414 10.97 -21.40 -37.94
C MET A 414 9.99 -20.37 -38.53
N LEU A 415 9.73 -19.26 -37.84
CA LEU A 415 8.94 -18.13 -38.35
C LEU A 415 9.73 -17.26 -39.32
N MET A 416 11.06 -17.17 -39.14
CA MET A 416 11.94 -16.46 -40.07
C MET A 416 12.16 -17.27 -41.35
N GLU A 417 12.30 -18.60 -41.25
CA GLU A 417 12.56 -19.48 -42.39
C GLU A 417 11.31 -19.75 -43.24
N ASN A 418 10.14 -19.98 -42.61
CA ASN A 418 8.93 -20.43 -43.30
C ASN A 418 7.84 -19.35 -43.31
N GLN A 419 8.02 -18.32 -44.13
CA GLN A 419 6.99 -17.32 -44.36
C GLN A 419 6.01 -17.79 -45.45
N PRO A 420 4.68 -17.77 -45.21
CA PRO A 420 3.69 -18.16 -46.20
C PRO A 420 3.64 -17.16 -47.37
N GLU A 421 3.39 -17.67 -48.58
CA GLU A 421 3.15 -16.83 -49.76
C GLU A 421 1.89 -15.96 -49.58
N SER A 422 1.90 -14.78 -50.20
CA SER A 422 0.81 -13.80 -50.07
C SER A 422 -0.46 -14.25 -50.82
N ILE A 423 -1.59 -14.33 -50.11
CA ILE A 423 -2.94 -14.53 -50.71
C ILE A 423 -3.39 -13.32 -51.56
N TYR A 424 -2.64 -12.22 -51.53
CA TYR A 424 -2.97 -11.01 -52.28
C TYR A 424 -2.33 -10.97 -53.67
N ASP A 425 -1.33 -11.80 -53.95
CA ASP A 425 -0.64 -11.84 -55.25
C ASP A 425 -1.32 -12.84 -56.20
N VAL A 426 -2.47 -12.44 -56.74
CA VAL A 426 -3.32 -13.27 -57.61
C VAL A 426 -3.49 -12.71 -59.01
N ASP A 427 -2.89 -11.55 -59.31
CA ASP A 427 -3.08 -10.84 -60.58
C ASP A 427 -2.55 -11.67 -61.76
N GLU A 428 -1.36 -12.27 -61.62
CA GLU A 428 -0.79 -13.18 -62.63
C GLU A 428 -1.72 -14.36 -62.95
N GLN A 429 -2.42 -14.88 -61.93
CA GLN A 429 -3.32 -16.02 -62.09
C GLN A 429 -4.61 -15.63 -62.82
N PHE A 430 -5.16 -14.45 -62.52
CA PHE A 430 -6.31 -13.93 -63.26
C PHE A 430 -5.94 -13.60 -64.71
N GLU A 431 -4.75 -13.09 -64.98
CA GLU A 431 -4.24 -12.91 -66.36
C GLU A 431 -4.14 -14.24 -67.12
N LEU A 432 -3.66 -15.30 -66.46
CA LEU A 432 -3.59 -16.65 -67.05
C LEU A 432 -4.98 -17.22 -67.37
N MET A 433 -5.99 -16.94 -66.53
CA MET A 433 -7.38 -17.30 -66.77
C MET A 433 -7.97 -16.57 -67.99
N GLU A 434 -7.74 -15.26 -68.08
CA GLU A 434 -8.20 -14.41 -69.20
C GLU A 434 -7.57 -14.88 -70.53
N LYS A 435 -6.26 -15.18 -70.51
CA LYS A 435 -5.54 -15.70 -71.69
C LYS A 435 -6.12 -17.01 -72.21
N HIS A 436 -6.50 -17.94 -71.32
CA HIS A 436 -7.12 -19.19 -71.73
C HIS A 436 -8.57 -19.02 -72.20
N ASN A 437 -9.29 -18.04 -71.65
CA ASN A 437 -10.60 -17.64 -72.17
C ASN A 437 -10.51 -17.19 -73.63
N GLU A 438 -9.52 -16.35 -73.97
CA GLU A 438 -9.27 -15.93 -75.35
C GLU A 438 -8.94 -17.12 -76.28
N VAL A 439 -8.07 -18.03 -75.84
CA VAL A 439 -7.70 -19.24 -76.60
C VAL A 439 -8.92 -20.11 -76.88
N VAL A 440 -9.81 -20.30 -75.90
CA VAL A 440 -11.03 -21.09 -76.08
C VAL A 440 -12.01 -20.38 -77.00
N ARG A 441 -12.22 -19.07 -76.83
CA ARG A 441 -13.09 -18.26 -77.70
C ARG A 441 -12.62 -18.27 -79.16
N ASP A 442 -11.32 -18.16 -79.40
CA ASP A 442 -10.72 -18.26 -80.75
C ASP A 442 -10.90 -19.66 -81.37
N ASN A 443 -10.82 -20.73 -80.56
CA ASN A 443 -11.09 -22.08 -81.06
C ASN A 443 -12.58 -22.32 -81.35
N ILE A 444 -13.50 -21.70 -80.61
CA ILE A 444 -14.94 -21.77 -80.87
C ILE A 444 -15.28 -21.00 -82.15
N SER A 445 -14.70 -19.81 -82.36
CA SER A 445 -14.99 -18.96 -83.53
C SER A 445 -14.53 -19.59 -84.86
N LYS A 446 -13.49 -20.43 -84.82
CA LYS A 446 -12.98 -21.19 -85.98
C LYS A 446 -13.88 -22.36 -86.39
N ARG A 447 -14.87 -22.75 -85.58
CA ARG A 447 -15.76 -23.90 -85.88
C ARG A 447 -16.98 -23.47 -86.70
N MET A 448 -17.40 -24.34 -87.61
CA MET A 448 -18.55 -24.10 -88.48
C MET A 448 -19.89 -24.39 -87.80
N THR A 449 -20.89 -23.57 -88.13
CA THR A 449 -22.30 -23.76 -87.75
C THR A 449 -22.90 -25.00 -88.40
N SER A 450 -23.96 -25.55 -87.79
CA SER A 450 -24.59 -26.78 -88.30
C SER A 450 -25.10 -26.63 -89.75
N LEU A 451 -25.62 -25.46 -90.10
CA LEU A 451 -26.08 -25.13 -91.45
C LEU A 451 -24.91 -25.08 -92.44
N ASN A 452 -23.79 -24.44 -92.06
CA ASN A 452 -22.61 -24.37 -92.92
C ASN A 452 -21.95 -25.74 -93.11
N THR A 453 -21.92 -26.59 -92.08
CA THR A 453 -21.41 -27.97 -92.22
C THR A 453 -22.29 -28.83 -93.14
N LEU A 454 -23.61 -28.64 -93.11
CA LEU A 454 -24.54 -29.35 -93.99
C LEU A 454 -24.40 -28.84 -95.42
N LEU A 455 -24.37 -27.52 -95.64
CA LEU A 455 -24.20 -26.92 -96.95
C LEU A 455 -22.85 -27.31 -97.58
N LEU A 456 -21.76 -27.24 -96.83
CA LEU A 456 -20.43 -27.63 -97.30
C LEU A 456 -20.36 -29.12 -97.60
N SER A 457 -20.95 -29.99 -96.77
CA SER A 457 -20.96 -31.42 -97.02
C SER A 457 -21.80 -31.79 -98.26
N VAL A 458 -22.93 -31.10 -98.49
CA VAL A 458 -23.72 -31.23 -99.72
C VAL A 458 -22.95 -30.74 -100.94
N VAL A 459 -22.24 -29.61 -100.85
CA VAL A 459 -21.41 -29.10 -101.95
C VAL A 459 -20.25 -30.05 -102.27
N ILE A 460 -19.55 -30.58 -101.26
CA ILE A 460 -18.48 -31.57 -101.44
C ILE A 460 -19.04 -32.86 -102.07
N LEU A 461 -20.16 -33.38 -101.56
CA LEU A 461 -20.86 -34.51 -102.16
C LEU A 461 -21.26 -34.23 -103.60
N PHE A 462 -21.73 -33.04 -103.91
CA PHE A 462 -22.13 -32.63 -105.26
C PHE A 462 -20.94 -32.52 -106.22
N ILE A 463 -19.79 -32.02 -105.76
CA ILE A 463 -18.54 -31.98 -106.54
C ILE A 463 -18.03 -33.40 -106.82
N VAL A 464 -18.05 -34.28 -105.82
CA VAL A 464 -17.68 -35.70 -105.98
C VAL A 464 -18.70 -36.43 -106.88
N ALA A 465 -19.98 -36.04 -106.82
CA ALA A 465 -21.04 -36.49 -107.72
C ALA A 465 -20.75 -36.12 -109.19
N LEU A 466 -20.46 -34.84 -109.43
CA LEU A 466 -20.11 -34.30 -110.74
C LEU A 466 -18.82 -34.91 -111.30
N GLY A 467 -17.79 -35.07 -110.48
CA GLY A 467 -16.53 -35.72 -110.87
C GLY A 467 -16.69 -37.21 -111.20
N GLY A 468 -17.71 -37.86 -110.63
CA GLY A 468 -18.08 -39.25 -110.92
C GLY A 468 -18.96 -39.45 -112.15
N LEU A 469 -19.60 -38.40 -112.69
CA LEU A 469 -20.50 -38.50 -113.85
C LEU A 469 -19.87 -39.18 -115.08
N PRO A 470 -18.62 -38.88 -115.49
CA PRO A 470 -17.99 -39.57 -116.63
C PRO A 470 -17.84 -41.08 -116.38
N TYR A 471 -17.60 -41.47 -115.13
CA TYR A 471 -17.43 -42.86 -114.69
C TYR A 471 -18.77 -43.60 -114.66
N ILE A 472 -19.86 -42.92 -114.25
CA ILE A 472 -21.23 -43.47 -114.29
C ILE A 472 -21.71 -43.64 -115.75
N ILE A 473 -21.44 -42.66 -116.61
CA ILE A 473 -21.80 -42.68 -118.03
C ILE A 473 -21.04 -43.78 -118.79
N SER A 474 -19.75 -44.00 -118.48
CA SER A 474 -18.97 -45.10 -119.08
C SER A 474 -19.51 -46.46 -118.65
N CYS A 475 -20.00 -46.58 -117.42
CA CYS A 475 -20.51 -47.82 -116.85
C CYS A 475 -21.89 -48.25 -117.41
N LEU A 476 -22.71 -47.29 -117.84
CA LEU A 476 -23.97 -47.58 -118.55
C LEU A 476 -23.76 -48.26 -119.92
N LYS A 477 -22.54 -48.21 -120.48
CA LYS A 477 -22.18 -48.80 -121.78
C LYS A 477 -21.55 -50.21 -121.69
N THR A 478 -21.30 -50.75 -120.49
CA THR A 478 -20.60 -52.03 -120.27
C THR A 478 -21.56 -53.17 -119.89
N ASP A 479 -21.15 -54.43 -120.09
CA ASP A 479 -21.96 -55.66 -119.89
C ASP A 479 -22.61 -55.79 -118.50
N GLU A 480 -23.77 -56.47 -118.44
CA GLU A 480 -24.65 -56.57 -117.24
C GLU A 480 -23.95 -57.10 -115.97
N ILE A 481 -22.88 -57.88 -116.11
CA ILE A 481 -22.19 -58.52 -114.98
C ILE A 481 -21.30 -57.53 -114.20
N MET A 482 -20.81 -56.46 -114.84
CA MET A 482 -19.89 -55.49 -114.19
C MET A 482 -20.60 -54.29 -113.53
N LYS A 483 -21.88 -54.06 -113.83
CA LYS A 483 -22.68 -52.92 -113.30
C LYS A 483 -22.82 -52.87 -111.76
N PRO A 484 -23.06 -53.97 -111.02
CA PRO A 484 -23.20 -53.89 -109.57
C PRO A 484 -21.87 -53.62 -108.85
N MET A 485 -20.75 -54.11 -109.41
CA MET A 485 -19.42 -53.96 -108.81
C MET A 485 -18.92 -52.51 -108.86
N THR A 486 -19.14 -51.82 -109.98
CA THR A 486 -18.74 -50.42 -110.17
C THR A 486 -19.62 -49.45 -109.37
N LEU A 487 -20.93 -49.70 -109.29
CA LEU A 487 -21.84 -48.95 -108.42
C LEU A 487 -21.47 -49.11 -106.93
N ALA A 488 -21.05 -50.31 -106.51
CA ALA A 488 -20.57 -50.55 -105.15
C ALA A 488 -19.27 -49.79 -104.85
N ILE A 489 -18.32 -49.71 -105.79
CA ILE A 489 -17.07 -48.95 -105.63
C ILE A 489 -17.36 -47.44 -105.51
N TYR A 490 -18.27 -46.92 -106.33
CA TYR A 490 -18.65 -45.51 -106.28
C TYR A 490 -19.42 -45.15 -105.00
N ALA A 491 -20.36 -45.99 -104.57
CA ALA A 491 -21.03 -45.86 -103.28
C ALA A 491 -20.04 -45.94 -102.11
N GLY A 492 -19.02 -46.80 -102.21
CA GLY A 492 -17.92 -46.89 -101.25
C GLY A 492 -17.08 -45.61 -101.18
N LEU A 493 -16.87 -44.92 -102.31
CA LEU A 493 -16.15 -43.65 -102.37
C LEU A 493 -16.95 -42.48 -101.78
N LEU A 494 -18.26 -42.42 -102.02
CA LEU A 494 -19.14 -41.46 -101.33
C LEU A 494 -19.21 -41.74 -99.82
N GLY A 495 -19.27 -43.02 -99.45
CA GLY A 495 -19.23 -43.46 -98.05
C GLY A 495 -17.93 -43.08 -97.34
N SER A 496 -16.77 -43.21 -98.00
CA SER A 496 -15.48 -42.85 -97.41
C SER A 496 -15.33 -41.34 -97.19
N VAL A 497 -15.85 -40.51 -98.09
CA VAL A 497 -15.87 -39.05 -97.92
C VAL A 497 -16.78 -38.65 -96.75
N PHE A 498 -17.95 -39.27 -96.62
CA PHE A 498 -18.85 -39.03 -95.50
C PHE A 498 -18.21 -39.40 -94.15
N ILE A 499 -17.53 -40.55 -94.09
CA ILE A 499 -16.76 -40.98 -92.92
C ILE A 499 -15.62 -39.98 -92.62
N ALA A 500 -14.90 -39.50 -93.63
CA ALA A 500 -13.83 -38.52 -93.46
C ALA A 500 -14.33 -37.20 -92.87
N VAL A 501 -15.50 -36.70 -93.31
CA VAL A 501 -16.14 -35.49 -92.74
C VAL A 501 -16.50 -35.69 -91.27
N ILE A 502 -17.06 -36.85 -90.91
CA ILE A 502 -17.36 -37.18 -89.51
C ILE A 502 -16.09 -37.23 -88.66
N ILE A 503 -15.02 -37.86 -89.18
CA ILE A 503 -13.72 -37.94 -88.48
C ILE A 503 -13.17 -36.53 -88.24
N ILE A 504 -13.21 -35.64 -89.24
CA ILE A 504 -12.75 -34.25 -89.11
C ILE A 504 -13.56 -33.50 -88.04
N LEU A 505 -14.88 -33.66 -88.00
CA LEU A 505 -15.73 -33.04 -86.98
C LEU A 505 -15.45 -33.59 -85.58
N LEU A 506 -15.16 -34.88 -85.46
CA LEU A 506 -14.73 -35.50 -84.20
C LEU A 506 -13.34 -34.99 -83.75
N ILE A 507 -12.41 -34.76 -84.68
CA ILE A 507 -11.11 -34.15 -84.39
C ILE A 507 -11.29 -32.72 -83.87
N PHE A 508 -12.17 -31.93 -84.48
CA PHE A 508 -12.46 -30.57 -83.99
C PHE A 508 -13.12 -30.57 -82.61
N ARG A 509 -14.06 -31.49 -82.36
CA ARG A 509 -14.63 -31.69 -81.02
C ARG A 509 -13.55 -32.08 -80.01
N HIS A 510 -12.68 -33.02 -80.37
CA HIS A 510 -11.60 -33.46 -79.49
C HIS A 510 -10.65 -32.31 -79.14
N ARG A 511 -10.26 -31.48 -80.12
CA ARG A 511 -9.43 -30.29 -79.89
C ARG A 511 -10.09 -29.30 -78.90
N LEU A 512 -11.39 -29.03 -79.02
CA LEU A 512 -12.07 -28.14 -78.09
C LEU A 512 -12.17 -28.73 -76.68
N VAL A 513 -12.48 -30.02 -76.56
CA VAL A 513 -12.52 -30.74 -75.26
C VAL A 513 -11.15 -30.69 -74.58
N VAL A 514 -10.05 -30.84 -75.33
CA VAL A 514 -8.69 -30.70 -74.79
C VAL A 514 -8.48 -29.29 -74.22
N LYS A 515 -8.96 -28.24 -74.89
CA LYS A 515 -8.86 -26.86 -74.36
C LYS A 515 -9.70 -26.61 -73.10
N PHE A 516 -10.89 -27.22 -73.00
CA PHE A 516 -11.69 -27.14 -71.75
C PHE A 516 -10.96 -27.85 -70.59
N ARG A 517 -10.30 -28.98 -70.87
CA ARG A 517 -9.49 -29.69 -69.86
C ARG A 517 -8.25 -28.92 -69.45
N GLU A 518 -7.57 -28.27 -70.40
CA GLU A 518 -6.44 -27.39 -70.09
C GLU A 518 -6.89 -26.27 -69.12
N TYR A 519 -8.02 -25.61 -69.39
CA TYR A 519 -8.60 -24.62 -68.47
C TYR A 519 -8.89 -25.19 -67.07
N ASN A 520 -9.58 -26.34 -67.00
CA ASN A 520 -9.88 -26.99 -65.72
C ASN A 520 -8.61 -27.42 -64.95
N SER A 521 -7.53 -27.77 -65.64
CA SER A 521 -6.25 -28.11 -65.00
C SER A 521 -5.60 -26.91 -64.31
N ILE A 522 -5.67 -25.73 -64.93
CA ILE A 522 -5.19 -24.48 -64.36
C ILE A 522 -6.03 -24.12 -63.15
N MET A 523 -7.35 -24.20 -63.30
CA MET A 523 -8.27 -23.94 -62.20
C MET A 523 -8.02 -24.84 -60.99
N LYS A 524 -7.77 -26.12 -61.24
CA LYS A 524 -7.43 -27.09 -60.19
C LYS A 524 -6.14 -26.67 -59.47
N SER A 525 -5.09 -26.32 -60.23
CA SER A 525 -3.83 -25.88 -59.64
C SER A 525 -3.98 -24.59 -58.82
N PHE A 526 -4.90 -23.71 -59.20
CA PHE A 526 -5.21 -22.48 -58.47
C PHE A 526 -5.91 -22.78 -57.13
N VAL A 527 -6.95 -23.61 -57.14
CA VAL A 527 -7.67 -24.01 -55.92
C VAL A 527 -6.74 -24.75 -54.95
N GLU A 528 -5.93 -25.68 -55.46
CA GLU A 528 -4.93 -26.40 -54.65
C GLU A 528 -3.91 -25.44 -54.03
N ARG A 529 -3.46 -24.43 -54.78
CA ARG A 529 -2.55 -23.40 -54.24
C ARG A 529 -3.19 -22.63 -53.10
N VAL A 530 -4.41 -22.13 -53.27
CA VAL A 530 -5.13 -21.38 -52.21
C VAL A 530 -5.32 -22.22 -50.95
N ASP A 531 -5.64 -23.50 -51.11
CA ASP A 531 -5.77 -24.42 -49.97
C ASP A 531 -4.43 -24.66 -49.26
N ASN A 532 -3.35 -24.89 -50.01
CA ASN A 532 -2.00 -25.02 -49.44
C ASN A 532 -1.59 -23.76 -48.68
N THR A 533 -1.83 -22.58 -49.26
CA THR A 533 -1.54 -21.31 -48.59
C THR A 533 -2.33 -21.16 -47.28
N ASN A 534 -3.60 -21.58 -47.22
CA ASN A 534 -4.36 -21.56 -45.96
C ASN A 534 -3.75 -22.49 -44.89
N VAL A 535 -3.24 -23.66 -45.29
CA VAL A 535 -2.52 -24.59 -44.41
C VAL A 535 -1.23 -23.96 -43.89
N ASP A 536 -0.45 -23.32 -44.77
CA ASP A 536 0.78 -22.63 -44.39
C ASP A 536 0.52 -21.49 -43.40
N TYR A 537 -0.53 -20.70 -43.62
CA TYR A 537 -0.95 -19.67 -42.66
C TYR A 537 -1.43 -20.27 -41.32
N SER A 538 -2.09 -21.43 -41.33
CA SER A 538 -2.47 -22.12 -40.08
C SER A 538 -1.24 -22.52 -39.27
N VAL A 539 -0.23 -23.09 -39.92
CA VAL A 539 1.05 -23.43 -39.28
C VAL A 539 1.75 -22.17 -38.75
N TYR A 540 1.82 -21.13 -39.59
CA TYR A 540 2.46 -19.86 -39.25
C TYR A 540 1.80 -19.16 -38.06
N LEU A 541 0.46 -19.02 -38.06
CA LEU A 541 -0.27 -18.40 -36.96
C LEU A 541 -0.21 -19.22 -35.67
N SER A 542 -0.21 -20.55 -35.76
CA SER A 542 -0.03 -21.42 -34.58
C SER A 542 1.34 -21.18 -33.94
N ARG A 543 2.40 -21.11 -34.75
CA ARG A 543 3.76 -20.80 -34.28
C ARG A 543 3.85 -19.43 -33.59
N ILE A 544 3.23 -18.40 -34.17
CA ILE A 544 3.17 -17.07 -33.55
C ILE A 544 2.46 -17.12 -32.20
N CYS A 545 1.31 -17.79 -32.13
CA CYS A 545 0.54 -17.91 -30.90
C CYS A 545 1.36 -18.62 -29.80
N ASN A 546 2.00 -19.73 -30.14
CA ASN A 546 2.82 -20.51 -29.22
C ASN A 546 4.07 -19.74 -28.75
N LEU A 547 4.69 -18.94 -29.63
CA LEU A 547 5.80 -18.06 -29.26
C LEU A 547 5.37 -16.99 -28.24
N MET A 548 4.28 -16.28 -28.51
CA MET A 548 3.76 -15.24 -27.59
C MET A 548 3.36 -15.85 -26.23
N ARG A 549 2.75 -17.03 -26.27
CA ARG A 549 2.33 -17.77 -25.07
C ARG A 549 3.51 -18.23 -24.23
N ALA A 550 4.59 -18.71 -24.85
CA ALA A 550 5.83 -19.08 -24.17
C ALA A 550 6.41 -17.90 -23.36
N TYR A 551 6.53 -16.71 -23.97
CA TYR A 551 6.99 -15.51 -23.26
C TYR A 551 6.04 -15.07 -22.15
N SER A 552 4.72 -15.10 -22.40
CA SER A 552 3.72 -14.79 -21.38
C SER A 552 3.84 -15.68 -20.14
N ILE A 553 4.19 -16.96 -20.31
CA ILE A 553 4.39 -17.91 -19.22
C ILE A 553 5.66 -17.57 -18.42
N ILE A 554 6.78 -17.31 -19.11
CA ILE A 554 8.06 -16.95 -18.48
C ILE A 554 7.94 -15.67 -17.65
N ASP A 555 7.30 -14.65 -18.19
CA ASP A 555 7.15 -13.37 -17.47
C ASP A 555 6.27 -13.52 -16.22
N ARG A 556 5.25 -14.38 -16.27
CA ARG A 556 4.41 -14.68 -15.10
C ARG A 556 5.19 -15.42 -14.01
N ASP A 557 6.00 -16.40 -14.38
CA ASP A 557 6.78 -17.17 -13.42
C ASP A 557 7.77 -16.28 -12.66
N LYS A 558 8.45 -15.36 -13.38
CA LYS A 558 9.28 -14.30 -12.77
C LYS A 558 8.49 -13.42 -11.81
N TYR A 559 7.26 -13.03 -12.16
CA TYR A 559 6.40 -12.22 -11.30
C TYR A 559 6.00 -12.96 -10.02
N ASN A 560 5.58 -14.23 -10.12
CA ASN A 560 5.21 -15.05 -8.98
C ASN A 560 6.39 -15.29 -8.02
N LEU A 561 7.58 -15.54 -8.58
CA LEU A 561 8.81 -15.71 -7.81
C LEU A 561 9.22 -14.41 -7.08
N ALA A 562 9.06 -13.25 -7.71
CA ALA A 562 9.28 -11.97 -7.06
C ALA A 562 8.28 -11.72 -5.92
N LEU A 563 7.02 -12.13 -6.09
CA LEU A 563 5.96 -11.93 -5.10
C LEU A 563 6.22 -12.72 -3.82
N SER A 564 6.61 -14.00 -3.92
CA SER A 564 6.97 -14.83 -2.75
C SER A 564 8.18 -14.28 -1.99
N PHE A 565 9.23 -13.87 -2.72
CA PHE A 565 10.42 -13.25 -2.13
C PHE A 565 10.09 -11.91 -1.45
N ASN A 566 9.26 -11.08 -2.08
CA ASN A 566 8.81 -9.81 -1.51
C ASN A 566 8.03 -10.01 -0.20
N LYS A 567 7.17 -11.04 -0.09
CA LYS A 567 6.44 -11.34 1.16
C LYS A 567 7.42 -11.61 2.31
N ILE A 568 8.41 -12.48 2.11
CA ILE A 568 9.40 -12.81 3.13
C ILE A 568 10.23 -11.58 3.51
N GLN A 569 10.65 -10.76 2.53
CA GLN A 569 11.37 -9.53 2.82
C GLN A 569 10.54 -8.53 3.62
N MET A 570 9.25 -8.37 3.31
CA MET A 570 8.35 -7.51 4.07
C MET A 570 8.21 -7.98 5.52
N MET A 571 8.03 -9.29 5.74
CA MET A 571 7.96 -9.86 7.08
C MET A 571 9.28 -9.67 7.86
N LYS A 572 10.44 -9.83 7.21
CA LYS A 572 11.76 -9.55 7.82
C LYS A 572 11.91 -8.08 8.23
N LYS A 573 11.35 -7.15 7.45
CA LYS A 573 11.32 -5.72 7.82
C LYS A 573 10.46 -5.49 9.07
N HIS A 574 9.28 -6.08 9.16
CA HIS A 574 8.43 -5.98 10.35
C HIS A 574 9.12 -6.51 11.61
N ILE A 575 9.90 -7.60 11.49
CA ILE A 575 10.75 -8.10 12.59
C ILE A 575 11.76 -7.04 13.03
N ALA A 576 12.42 -6.37 12.08
CA ALA A 576 13.39 -5.31 12.41
C ALA A 576 12.71 -4.12 13.13
N ASP A 577 11.51 -3.72 12.68
CA ASP A 577 10.73 -2.66 13.32
C ASP A 577 10.34 -3.07 14.76
N ILE A 578 9.87 -4.30 14.98
CA ILE A 578 9.54 -4.83 16.31
C ILE A 578 10.78 -4.85 17.22
N ARG A 579 11.93 -5.29 16.71
CA ARG A 579 13.19 -5.31 17.48
C ARG A 579 13.64 -3.91 17.88
N GLY A 580 13.52 -2.94 16.98
CA GLY A 580 13.82 -1.54 17.29
C GLY A 580 12.92 -1.01 18.42
N GLU A 581 11.61 -1.30 18.35
CA GLU A 581 10.66 -0.91 19.41
C GLU A 581 11.02 -1.56 20.76
N ARG A 582 11.40 -2.85 20.77
CA ARG A 582 11.85 -3.55 21.97
C ARG A 582 13.13 -2.99 22.56
N GLU A 583 14.09 -2.63 21.71
CA GLU A 583 15.36 -2.02 22.14
C GLU A 583 15.11 -0.69 22.85
N VAL A 584 14.28 0.18 22.28
CA VAL A 584 13.87 1.44 22.92
C VAL A 584 13.23 1.22 24.29
N ILE A 585 12.33 0.24 24.40
CA ILE A 585 11.69 -0.08 25.69
C ILE A 585 12.71 -0.62 26.69
N ARG A 586 13.64 -1.45 26.27
CA ARG A 586 14.67 -2.01 27.14
C ARG A 586 15.70 -0.99 27.60
N ASP A 587 16.02 0.00 26.77
CA ASP A 587 16.91 1.10 27.15
C ASP A 587 16.27 1.99 28.22
N ILE A 588 15.00 2.38 28.01
CA ILE A 588 14.29 3.30 28.92
C ILE A 588 13.78 2.58 30.18
N MET A 589 13.21 1.38 30.03
CA MET A 589 12.43 0.67 31.06
C MET A 589 13.04 -0.68 31.46
N GLY A 590 14.24 -1.05 30.97
CA GLY A 590 14.79 -2.40 31.12
C GLY A 590 14.91 -2.90 32.56
N GLN A 591 15.15 -1.99 33.51
CA GLN A 591 15.21 -2.30 34.95
C GLN A 591 13.86 -2.70 35.57
N PHE A 592 12.75 -2.39 34.91
CA PHE A 592 11.40 -2.74 35.34
C PHE A 592 10.93 -4.06 34.70
N ILE A 593 11.68 -4.60 33.74
CA ILE A 593 11.35 -5.87 33.08
C ILE A 593 11.77 -7.03 33.99
N VAL A 594 10.85 -7.96 34.22
CA VAL A 594 11.13 -9.18 34.99
C VAL A 594 12.03 -10.10 34.15
N PRO A 595 13.08 -10.72 34.74
CA PRO A 595 13.91 -11.69 34.03
C PRO A 595 13.09 -12.83 33.42
N TYR A 596 13.55 -13.33 32.27
CA TYR A 596 12.94 -14.46 31.56
C TYR A 596 12.71 -15.67 32.49
N GLY A 597 11.46 -16.13 32.62
CA GLY A 597 11.11 -17.35 33.38
C GLY A 597 9.84 -17.27 34.23
N THR A 598 9.30 -16.07 34.48
CA THR A 598 8.02 -15.92 35.20
C THR A 598 6.84 -16.08 34.23
N SER A 599 5.93 -17.01 34.52
CA SER A 599 4.76 -17.29 33.67
C SER A 599 3.75 -16.15 33.72
N MET A 600 3.83 -15.25 32.74
CA MET A 600 2.80 -14.26 32.46
C MET A 600 1.78 -14.85 31.48
N ASP A 601 0.81 -15.63 31.98
CA ASP A 601 -0.10 -16.44 31.15
C ASP A 601 -1.15 -15.59 30.41
N GLU A 602 -1.51 -14.41 30.93
CA GLU A 602 -2.49 -13.51 30.29
C GLU A 602 -1.97 -12.76 29.04
N TYR A 603 -0.65 -12.71 28.82
CA TYR A 603 -0.03 -12.03 27.66
C TYR A 603 0.57 -13.03 26.67
N THR A 604 -0.11 -14.15 26.45
CA THR A 604 0.23 -15.15 25.43
C THR A 604 -0.15 -14.73 24.01
N ASP A 605 -0.96 -13.68 23.85
CA ASP A 605 -1.35 -13.16 22.54
C ASP A 605 -0.23 -12.42 21.82
N TYR A 606 -0.35 -12.37 20.49
CA TYR A 606 0.48 -11.59 19.57
C TYR A 606 -0.34 -10.43 18.97
N PHE A 607 0.30 -9.53 18.21
CA PHE A 607 -0.42 -8.52 17.44
C PHE A 607 -0.92 -9.12 16.12
N GLU A 608 -2.24 -9.10 15.91
CA GLU A 608 -2.89 -9.53 14.66
C GLU A 608 -2.85 -8.41 13.62
N TYR A 609 -1.69 -8.18 13.01
CA TYR A 609 -1.54 -7.25 11.89
C TYR A 609 -1.25 -7.99 10.57
N ASP A 610 -1.51 -7.32 9.46
CA ASP A 610 -1.15 -7.83 8.14
C ASP A 610 0.34 -7.56 7.87
N PHE A 611 1.18 -8.55 8.17
CA PHE A 611 2.64 -8.48 7.99
C PHE A 611 3.09 -8.65 6.53
N VAL A 612 2.15 -8.86 5.61
CA VAL A 612 2.42 -9.03 4.17
C VAL A 612 2.38 -7.69 3.43
N THR A 613 1.90 -6.62 4.08
CA THR A 613 1.88 -5.27 3.50
C THR A 613 3.00 -4.38 4.04
N LEU A 614 3.50 -3.49 3.17
CA LEU A 614 4.54 -2.51 3.52
C LEU A 614 3.94 -1.32 4.28
N ARG A 615 3.51 -1.53 5.52
CA ARG A 615 2.95 -0.50 6.39
C ARG A 615 3.73 -0.41 7.69
N ARG A 616 3.96 0.80 8.20
CA ARG A 616 4.46 0.97 9.57
C ARG A 616 3.29 0.83 10.54
N TYR A 617 3.32 -0.21 11.36
CA TYR A 617 2.35 -0.42 12.42
C TYR A 617 2.74 0.32 13.70
N SER A 618 1.75 0.77 14.44
CA SER A 618 1.93 1.24 15.81
C SER A 618 1.66 0.08 16.76
N TYR A 619 2.53 -0.13 17.74
CA TYR A 619 2.41 -1.20 18.73
C TYR A 619 1.98 -0.61 20.07
N PRO A 620 0.67 -0.38 20.32
CA PRO A 620 0.22 0.19 21.57
C PRO A 620 0.47 -0.77 22.74
N MET A 621 0.69 -0.19 23.93
CA MET A 621 0.73 -0.97 25.17
C MET A 621 -0.61 -1.67 25.43
N VAL A 622 -0.58 -2.79 26.17
CA VAL A 622 -1.74 -3.66 26.35
C VAL A 622 -2.85 -2.97 27.15
N ASN A 623 -4.11 -3.33 26.85
CA ASN A 623 -5.34 -2.73 27.38
C ASN A 623 -5.47 -2.66 28.92
N SER A 624 -4.64 -3.38 29.68
CA SER A 624 -4.56 -3.24 31.14
C SER A 624 -4.15 -1.82 31.57
N ALA A 625 -3.34 -1.13 30.75
CA ALA A 625 -2.96 0.28 30.93
C ALA A 625 -4.13 1.28 30.71
N LEU A 626 -5.28 0.83 30.16
CA LEU A 626 -6.46 1.65 29.93
C LEU A 626 -7.52 1.53 31.04
N THR A 627 -7.26 0.74 32.09
CA THR A 627 -8.20 0.62 33.21
C THR A 627 -8.13 1.86 34.10
N SER A 628 -9.26 2.57 34.25
CA SER A 628 -9.36 3.71 35.16
C SER A 628 -9.64 3.22 36.58
N LYS A 629 -8.76 3.55 37.53
CA LYS A 629 -8.91 3.22 38.94
C LYS A 629 -9.24 4.47 39.75
N LYS A 630 -10.19 4.35 40.68
CA LYS A 630 -10.48 5.39 41.67
C LYS A 630 -9.54 5.20 42.86
N ILE A 631 -8.72 6.20 43.14
CA ILE A 631 -7.73 6.17 44.23
C ILE A 631 -8.04 7.23 45.27
N VAL A 632 -7.58 7.03 46.50
CA VAL A 632 -7.59 8.08 47.53
C VAL A 632 -6.60 9.17 47.13
N TYR A 633 -7.04 10.43 47.18
CA TYR A 633 -6.28 11.58 46.69
C TYR A 633 -6.20 12.70 47.73
N MET A 634 -4.97 13.03 48.12
CA MET A 634 -4.57 14.00 49.13
C MET A 634 -5.03 13.69 50.57
N GLN A 635 -6.33 13.55 50.81
CA GLN A 635 -6.92 13.25 52.12
C GLN A 635 -7.96 12.13 52.02
N ASN A 636 -8.17 11.41 53.13
CA ASN A 636 -9.21 10.38 53.21
C ASN A 636 -10.59 10.98 52.92
N GLY A 637 -11.35 10.35 52.02
CA GLY A 637 -12.66 10.83 51.57
C GLY A 637 -12.64 11.60 50.25
N ASN A 638 -11.46 12.07 49.81
CA ASN A 638 -11.26 12.64 48.48
C ASN A 638 -10.72 11.58 47.51
N TYR A 639 -11.15 11.63 46.25
CA TYR A 639 -10.81 10.62 45.28
C TYR A 639 -10.44 11.21 43.92
N ALA A 640 -9.42 10.63 43.28
CA ALA A 640 -9.02 10.92 41.92
C ALA A 640 -9.26 9.69 41.03
N VAL A 641 -9.47 9.93 39.74
CA VAL A 641 -9.50 8.86 38.73
C VAL A 641 -8.15 8.87 38.02
N VAL A 642 -7.42 7.76 38.16
CA VAL A 642 -6.11 7.57 37.52
C VAL A 642 -6.23 6.46 36.50
N SER A 643 -5.85 6.74 35.27
CA SER A 643 -5.75 5.74 34.20
C SER A 643 -4.50 4.87 34.41
N GLY A 644 -4.60 3.59 34.12
CA GLY A 644 -3.49 2.65 34.12
C GLY A 644 -3.25 1.92 35.44
N GLY A 645 -3.99 2.25 36.51
CA GLY A 645 -3.97 1.50 37.77
C GLY A 645 -2.58 1.35 38.43
N LEU A 646 -1.61 2.19 38.05
CA LEU A 646 -0.22 2.11 38.52
C LEU A 646 -0.05 2.63 39.95
N LEU A 647 -0.84 3.66 40.29
CA LEU A 647 -0.90 4.24 41.62
C LEU A 647 -2.12 3.71 42.38
N ASP A 648 -1.94 3.43 43.67
CA ASP A 648 -2.98 2.97 44.57
C ASP A 648 -3.55 4.11 45.41
N LYS A 649 -2.68 5.05 45.81
CA LYS A 649 -3.03 6.15 46.70
C LYS A 649 -2.02 7.29 46.58
N VAL A 650 -2.52 8.52 46.66
CA VAL A 650 -1.71 9.73 46.84
C VAL A 650 -2.23 10.43 48.08
N THR A 651 -1.38 10.66 49.07
CA THR A 651 -1.76 11.33 50.32
C THR A 651 -0.80 12.44 50.66
N VAL A 652 -1.33 13.37 51.45
CA VAL A 652 -0.60 14.49 51.96
C VAL A 652 -0.72 14.51 53.48
N GLU A 653 0.43 14.68 54.15
CA GLU A 653 0.55 14.83 55.59
C GLU A 653 1.17 16.19 55.89
N ARG A 654 0.63 16.95 56.85
CA ARG A 654 1.22 18.24 57.26
C ARG A 654 2.52 17.94 58.00
N GLU A 655 3.62 18.57 57.59
CA GLU A 655 4.85 18.51 58.35
C GLU A 655 4.80 19.52 59.50
N GLU A 656 5.14 19.05 60.68
CA GLU A 656 5.28 19.87 61.88
C GLU A 656 6.71 20.42 61.93
N LEU A 657 6.88 21.63 61.40
CA LEU A 657 8.15 22.36 61.42
C LEU A 657 8.03 23.53 62.38
N TYR A 658 8.91 23.58 63.38
CA TYR A 658 8.92 24.58 64.44
C TYR A 658 10.19 25.45 64.37
N ASP A 659 10.09 26.72 64.77
CA ASP A 659 11.20 27.70 64.80
C ASP A 659 11.95 27.71 66.15
#